data_AF-A0A835TJ02-F1
#
_entry.id   AF-A0A835TJ02-F1
#
_cell.length_a   1.000
_cell.length_b   1.000
_cell.length_c   1.000
_cell.angle_alpha   90.00
_cell.angle_beta   90.00
_cell.angle_gamma   90.00
#
_symmetry.space_group_name_H-M   'P 1'
#
loop_
_entity.id
_entity.type
_entity.pdbx_description
1 polymer ?
#
loop_
_entity_poly.entity_id
_entity_poly.type
_entity_poly.pdbx_seq_one_letter_code
_entity_poly.pdbx_strand_id
1 'polypeptide(L)'
;MLKARSHKGEIIITTETRIDQAAQWSWRQLRMGYAHTAVIMRGEHSCKALRAILGPYTGCVWFDHAVNYPPPSAAGAATLAAAAGVAGGGGGAAAADPQEVLLPAGRIAVFFDDVNYSKLELMLLILRLGGYNVLAMDTDTLMIDDFYFWMDTPDYKGYQLLSQVDGMGTLNIGFLYARGASPGGPVAWALAEALLRNIRWREQPGVVAGFNGSMSYCWDQSVVTDTVYSALVGRPLFWRCLDVRPLDRMWNLREDGLKAFQAAHAALITPALKSKSFSMERPGPACHWHTAGKDGLRNNEGVMTLPHFKGEWPQALGGRALGEMTPVARAFMAMLRGSGTPLWPDLEDPATQAAAAAVPAERFAYFSAHVMRPNGTEPCNVAAHFVVSPDKPMGKRFQLLHNHAFSFPLAHLLHGPGGAYFATNVHASGGGGGGAHHAARAGAGAGLHHSRLGQHVPLPRVIALAPGVISRTPTPPGGGGGGGGGGGGIVLSGRPQLVELMAALSTVAVAAGRTLAVPSLSCDYPWMHRGGAFPYNGSHYVPWRYLNGGAFAPFGPSIHNMSCEWFAWVQHGCLHGPLHTERRAHGHGDHGHVAARMLLSIEMEHFMEQIAPEARAVRPGPGGNVLSVPAAAAAGADGVVNVTAAQLGEALKAIPPEAPVVWLAQPMRVTDLSGPSAAAHQQWMNHCCGLIWPHGFNRICFWEF
;
A
#
# COMPACT_ATOMS: atom_id res chain seq x y z
N MET A 1 -13.41 -4.38 -24.07
CA MET A 1 -12.72 -3.71 -22.95
C MET A 1 -11.23 -3.52 -23.24
N LEU A 2 -10.44 -4.59 -23.43
CA LEU A 2 -9.00 -4.50 -23.68
C LEU A 2 -8.62 -3.54 -24.82
N LYS A 3 -9.26 -3.65 -25.99
CA LYS A 3 -9.05 -2.72 -27.12
C LYS A 3 -9.23 -1.24 -26.73
N ALA A 4 -10.20 -0.92 -25.87
CA ALA A 4 -10.47 0.44 -25.41
C ALA A 4 -9.54 0.89 -24.28
N ARG A 5 -8.79 -0.04 -23.67
CA ARG A 5 -7.93 0.18 -22.51
C ARG A 5 -6.49 -0.21 -22.77
N SER A 6 -6.11 -0.39 -24.02
CA SER A 6 -4.74 -0.70 -24.42
C SER A 6 -4.11 0.49 -25.12
N HIS A 7 -2.83 0.73 -24.87
CA HIS A 7 -2.02 1.68 -25.62
C HIS A 7 -1.01 0.89 -26.43
N LYS A 8 -1.18 0.83 -27.76
CA LYS A 8 -0.32 0.01 -28.65
C LYS A 8 -0.24 -1.48 -28.23
N GLY A 9 -1.33 -2.01 -27.67
CA GLY A 9 -1.37 -3.37 -27.12
C GLY A 9 -0.88 -3.50 -25.68
N GLU A 10 -0.38 -2.43 -25.05
CA GLU A 10 0.04 -2.43 -23.65
C GLU A 10 -1.15 -2.19 -22.71
N ILE A 11 -1.21 -2.93 -21.60
CA ILE A 11 -2.20 -2.78 -20.53
C ILE A 11 -1.50 -2.83 -19.18
N ILE A 12 -1.83 -1.90 -18.27
CA ILE A 12 -1.36 -1.94 -16.89
C ILE A 12 -2.51 -2.39 -16.00
N ILE A 13 -2.29 -3.42 -15.18
CA ILE A 13 -3.30 -3.93 -14.26
C ILE A 13 -2.82 -3.88 -12.81
N THR A 14 -3.76 -3.66 -11.90
CA THR A 14 -3.55 -3.79 -10.45
C THR A 14 -4.77 -4.43 -9.82
N THR A 15 -4.61 -4.99 -8.62
CA THR A 15 -5.71 -5.43 -7.76
C THR A 15 -5.80 -4.56 -6.54
N GLU A 16 -7.01 -4.11 -6.20
CA GLU A 16 -7.23 -3.33 -4.99
C GLU A 16 -8.70 -3.42 -4.56
N THR A 17 -8.93 -3.80 -3.31
CA THR A 17 -10.29 -3.88 -2.75
C THR A 17 -10.76 -2.56 -2.17
N ARG A 18 -9.83 -1.66 -1.87
CA ARG A 18 -10.10 -0.36 -1.24
C ARG A 18 -10.17 0.73 -2.30
N ILE A 19 -11.33 1.35 -2.42
CA ILE A 19 -11.58 2.36 -3.45
C ILE A 19 -10.63 3.55 -3.38
N ASP A 20 -10.19 3.95 -2.20
CA ASP A 20 -9.24 5.03 -2.03
C ASP A 20 -7.88 4.68 -2.58
N GLN A 21 -7.33 3.51 -2.25
CA GLN A 21 -6.04 3.11 -2.79
C GLN A 21 -6.09 2.88 -4.29
N ALA A 22 -7.20 2.33 -4.80
CA ALA A 22 -7.44 2.15 -6.23
C ALA A 22 -7.47 3.50 -6.98
N ALA A 23 -8.18 4.47 -6.42
CA ALA A 23 -8.31 5.79 -7.01
C ALA A 23 -6.98 6.55 -6.94
N GLN A 24 -6.27 6.49 -5.80
CA GLN A 24 -4.94 7.06 -5.63
C GLN A 24 -3.95 6.49 -6.63
N TRP A 25 -3.91 5.16 -6.76
CA TRP A 25 -3.05 4.48 -7.72
C TRP A 25 -3.39 4.89 -9.15
N SER A 26 -4.66 4.84 -9.54
CA SER A 26 -5.08 5.21 -10.90
C SER A 26 -4.74 6.67 -11.23
N TRP A 27 -4.97 7.58 -10.29
CA TRP A 27 -4.63 9.00 -10.44
C TRP A 27 -3.12 9.21 -10.64
N ARG A 28 -2.26 8.46 -9.93
CA ARG A 28 -0.80 8.49 -10.15
C ARG A 28 -0.44 8.11 -11.57
N GLN A 29 -0.98 6.98 -12.03
CA GLN A 29 -0.69 6.49 -13.38
C GLN A 29 -1.12 7.50 -14.43
N LEU A 30 -2.30 8.10 -14.28
CA LEU A 30 -2.80 9.15 -15.16
C LEU A 30 -1.90 10.38 -15.20
N ARG A 31 -1.39 10.84 -14.06
CA ARG A 31 -0.44 11.96 -14.01
C ARG A 31 0.87 11.68 -14.73
N MET A 32 1.28 10.42 -14.77
CA MET A 32 2.46 9.97 -15.51
C MET A 32 2.16 9.66 -16.99
N GLY A 33 0.93 9.93 -17.46
CA GLY A 33 0.52 9.70 -18.85
C GLY A 33 0.00 8.30 -19.15
N TYR A 34 -0.12 7.42 -18.15
CA TYR A 34 -0.64 6.05 -18.33
C TYR A 34 -2.17 6.01 -18.13
N ALA A 35 -2.90 6.06 -19.24
CA ALA A 35 -4.38 5.97 -19.25
C ALA A 35 -4.92 4.56 -19.57
N HIS A 36 -4.05 3.64 -20.02
CA HIS A 36 -4.36 2.24 -20.32
C HIS A 36 -4.25 1.34 -19.08
N THR A 37 -4.83 1.81 -17.97
CA THR A 37 -4.85 1.11 -16.69
C THR A 37 -6.18 0.41 -16.45
N ALA A 38 -6.16 -0.72 -15.74
CA ALA A 38 -7.34 -1.38 -15.22
C ALA A 38 -7.15 -1.82 -13.77
N VAL A 39 -8.07 -1.42 -12.90
CA VAL A 39 -8.12 -1.88 -11.50
C VAL A 39 -9.10 -3.04 -11.39
N ILE A 40 -8.65 -4.13 -10.80
CA ILE A 40 -9.50 -5.25 -10.40
C ILE A 40 -10.01 -5.00 -8.98
N MET A 41 -11.32 -4.92 -8.81
CA MET A 41 -11.98 -4.60 -7.54
C MET A 41 -13.02 -5.64 -7.15
N ARG A 42 -13.37 -5.70 -5.86
CA ARG A 42 -14.49 -6.53 -5.39
C ARG A 42 -15.81 -5.77 -5.52
N GLY A 43 -16.75 -6.34 -6.27
CA GLY A 43 -18.11 -5.86 -6.47
C GLY A 43 -18.27 -4.74 -7.50
N GLU A 44 -19.37 -4.76 -8.24
CA GLU A 44 -19.69 -3.74 -9.26
C GLU A 44 -19.74 -2.32 -8.67
N HIS A 45 -20.26 -2.18 -7.45
CA HIS A 45 -20.39 -0.91 -6.74
C HIS A 45 -19.05 -0.18 -6.58
N SER A 46 -17.96 -0.92 -6.30
CA SER A 46 -16.61 -0.38 -6.19
C SER A 46 -16.14 0.19 -7.52
N CYS A 47 -16.38 -0.53 -8.63
CA CYS A 47 -16.06 -0.03 -9.96
C CYS A 47 -16.91 1.17 -10.38
N LYS A 48 -18.20 1.19 -10.05
CA LYS A 48 -19.08 2.35 -10.30
C LYS A 48 -18.57 3.58 -9.56
N ALA A 49 -18.21 3.43 -8.29
CA ALA A 49 -17.69 4.53 -7.50
C ALA A 49 -16.30 4.98 -7.99
N LEU A 50 -15.40 4.05 -8.36
CA LEU A 50 -14.10 4.41 -8.95
C LEU A 50 -14.26 5.19 -10.28
N ARG A 51 -15.21 4.77 -11.13
CA ARG A 51 -15.55 5.50 -12.37
C ARG A 51 -16.24 6.84 -12.11
N ALA A 52 -17.02 6.98 -11.04
CA ALA A 52 -17.59 8.28 -10.67
C ALA A 52 -16.51 9.30 -10.30
N ILE A 53 -15.38 8.83 -9.75
CA ILE A 53 -14.25 9.65 -9.33
C ILE A 53 -13.34 10.01 -10.51
N LEU A 54 -12.93 9.00 -11.29
CA LEU A 54 -11.90 9.14 -12.32
C LEU A 54 -12.48 9.19 -13.74
N GLY A 55 -13.80 9.15 -13.88
CA GLY A 55 -14.49 9.20 -15.14
C GLY A 55 -14.06 8.08 -16.09
N PRO A 56 -13.94 8.37 -17.40
CA PRO A 56 -13.56 7.39 -18.41
C PRO A 56 -12.06 7.09 -18.41
N TYR A 57 -11.24 7.68 -17.53
CA TYR A 57 -9.79 7.55 -17.58
C TYR A 57 -9.24 6.28 -16.92
N THR A 58 -10.03 5.58 -16.12
CA THR A 58 -9.61 4.30 -15.49
C THR A 58 -10.46 3.13 -15.96
N GLY A 59 -9.81 2.02 -16.31
CA GLY A 59 -10.48 0.73 -16.46
C GLY A 59 -10.83 0.16 -15.09
N CYS A 60 -11.97 -0.52 -15.00
CA CYS A 60 -12.30 -1.27 -13.79
C CYS A 60 -12.96 -2.59 -14.16
N VAL A 61 -12.43 -3.66 -13.60
CA VAL A 61 -12.92 -5.04 -13.68
C VAL A 61 -13.38 -5.41 -12.29
N TRP A 62 -14.57 -5.98 -12.14
CA TRP A 62 -15.07 -6.40 -10.83
C TRP A 62 -15.43 -7.88 -10.82
N PHE A 63 -15.44 -8.43 -9.61
CA PHE A 63 -15.98 -9.75 -9.29
C PHE A 63 -16.85 -9.62 -8.04
N ASP A 64 -18.06 -10.18 -8.06
CA ASP A 64 -19.01 -10.04 -6.94
C ASP A 64 -18.71 -11.04 -5.81
N HIS A 65 -18.41 -12.27 -6.19
CA HIS A 65 -17.97 -13.34 -5.32
C HIS A 65 -16.94 -14.16 -6.08
N ALA A 66 -15.83 -14.56 -5.47
CA ALA A 66 -15.22 -15.78 -5.97
C ALA A 66 -16.14 -16.93 -5.62
N VAL A 67 -15.98 -18.04 -6.33
CA VAL A 67 -16.80 -19.22 -6.04
C VAL A 67 -16.45 -19.68 -4.61
N ASN A 68 -17.32 -19.35 -3.66
CA ASN A 68 -17.27 -19.85 -2.29
C ASN A 68 -17.57 -21.34 -2.40
N TYR A 69 -16.52 -22.15 -2.51
CA TYR A 69 -16.65 -23.58 -2.31
C TYR A 69 -16.70 -23.79 -0.81
N PRO A 70 -17.88 -24.10 -0.20
CA PRO A 70 -17.86 -24.57 1.17
C PRO A 70 -16.88 -25.75 1.22
N PRO A 71 -16.02 -25.85 2.25
CA PRO A 71 -15.23 -27.07 2.44
C PRO A 71 -16.21 -28.24 2.32
N PRO A 72 -15.88 -29.30 1.55
CA PRO A 72 -16.81 -30.39 1.34
C PRO A 72 -17.29 -30.83 2.71
N SER A 73 -18.58 -30.64 2.99
CA SER A 73 -19.14 -31.18 4.22
C SER A 73 -18.86 -32.68 4.19
N ALA A 74 -18.65 -33.31 5.34
CA ALA A 74 -18.44 -34.76 5.39
C ALA A 74 -19.55 -35.52 4.60
N ALA A 75 -20.76 -34.95 4.55
CA ALA A 75 -21.87 -35.41 3.71
C ALA A 75 -21.64 -35.21 2.19
N GLY A 76 -21.11 -34.06 1.76
CA GLY A 76 -20.75 -33.80 0.35
C GLY A 76 -19.62 -34.70 -0.16
N ALA A 77 -18.60 -34.96 0.66
CA ALA A 77 -17.55 -35.91 0.35
C ALA A 77 -18.07 -37.36 0.22
N ALA A 78 -18.99 -37.77 1.11
CA ALA A 78 -19.64 -39.08 1.03
C ALA A 78 -20.54 -39.24 -0.21
N THR A 79 -21.20 -38.17 -0.65
CA THR A 79 -22.08 -38.20 -1.85
C THR A 79 -21.25 -38.27 -3.15
N LEU A 80 -20.10 -37.57 -3.20
CA LEU A 80 -19.13 -37.68 -4.30
C LEU A 80 -18.41 -39.04 -4.33
N ALA A 81 -18.08 -39.60 -3.16
CA ALA A 81 -17.50 -40.94 -3.06
C ALA A 81 -18.51 -42.04 -3.43
N ALA A 82 -19.79 -41.88 -3.07
CA ALA A 82 -20.86 -42.79 -3.48
C ALA A 82 -21.12 -42.73 -5.00
N ALA A 83 -21.04 -41.54 -5.61
CA ALA A 83 -21.15 -41.40 -7.07
C ALA A 83 -19.95 -42.01 -7.83
N ALA A 84 -18.75 -42.01 -7.24
CA ALA A 84 -17.57 -42.67 -7.80
C ALA A 84 -17.56 -44.21 -7.58
N GLY A 85 -18.30 -44.70 -6.58
CA GLY A 85 -18.40 -46.12 -6.24
C GLY A 85 -19.45 -46.91 -7.04
N VAL A 86 -20.36 -46.25 -7.76
CA VAL A 86 -21.40 -46.92 -8.58
C VAL A 86 -20.98 -46.93 -10.05
N ALA A 87 -19.82 -47.52 -10.34
CA ALA A 87 -19.48 -47.99 -11.67
C ALA A 87 -19.97 -49.44 -11.81
N GLY A 88 -21.29 -49.64 -11.86
CA GLY A 88 -21.86 -50.98 -11.93
C GLY A 88 -23.38 -51.03 -11.77
N GLY A 89 -24.12 -50.35 -12.64
CA GLY A 89 -25.58 -50.50 -12.69
C GLY A 89 -26.26 -49.44 -13.53
N GLY A 90 -26.76 -49.82 -14.70
CA GLY A 90 -27.50 -48.94 -15.60
C GLY A 90 -28.77 -48.41 -14.95
N GLY A 91 -28.83 -47.08 -14.76
CA GLY A 91 -30.00 -46.37 -14.29
C GLY A 91 -29.75 -44.87 -14.40
N GLY A 92 -30.26 -44.26 -15.47
CA GLY A 92 -30.03 -42.86 -15.82
C GLY A 92 -30.66 -41.89 -14.82
N ALA A 93 -29.87 -41.45 -13.84
CA ALA A 93 -30.01 -40.13 -13.26
C ALA A 93 -28.92 -39.27 -13.90
N ALA A 94 -29.30 -38.36 -14.80
CA ALA A 94 -28.41 -37.36 -15.35
C ALA A 94 -27.89 -36.50 -14.19
N ALA A 95 -26.70 -36.82 -13.69
CA ALA A 95 -25.91 -35.86 -12.94
C ALA A 95 -25.78 -34.65 -13.85
N ALA A 96 -26.32 -33.51 -13.42
CA ALA A 96 -26.18 -32.25 -14.14
C ALA A 96 -24.70 -32.09 -14.49
N ASP A 97 -24.39 -32.12 -15.77
CA ASP A 97 -23.03 -32.05 -16.27
C ASP A 97 -22.40 -30.77 -15.69
N PRO A 98 -21.31 -30.86 -14.92
CA PRO A 98 -20.58 -29.69 -14.47
C PRO A 98 -20.11 -28.80 -15.64
N GLN A 99 -20.19 -29.26 -16.88
CA GLN A 99 -19.92 -28.49 -18.09
C GLN A 99 -20.90 -27.33 -18.38
N GLU A 100 -22.05 -27.22 -17.70
CA GLU A 100 -23.04 -26.18 -18.03
C GLU A 100 -23.18 -25.03 -17.02
N VAL A 101 -22.15 -24.73 -16.24
CA VAL A 101 -21.94 -23.34 -15.80
C VAL A 101 -21.22 -22.60 -16.93
N LEU A 102 -21.84 -22.57 -18.11
CA LEU A 102 -21.48 -21.62 -19.15
C LEU A 102 -21.81 -20.25 -18.59
N LEU A 103 -20.78 -19.54 -18.14
CA LEU A 103 -20.93 -18.14 -17.81
C LEU A 103 -21.54 -17.43 -19.02
N PRO A 104 -22.56 -16.57 -18.81
CA PRO A 104 -23.10 -15.74 -19.87
C PRO A 104 -21.97 -15.05 -20.65
N ALA A 105 -22.14 -14.91 -21.96
CA ALA A 105 -21.17 -14.22 -22.81
C ALA A 105 -20.76 -12.86 -22.18
N GLY A 106 -19.46 -12.64 -22.04
CA GLY A 106 -18.91 -11.45 -21.40
C GLY A 106 -18.68 -11.56 -19.88
N ARG A 107 -18.88 -12.73 -19.27
CA ARG A 107 -18.46 -13.03 -17.89
C ARG A 107 -17.28 -14.01 -17.86
N ILE A 108 -16.43 -13.86 -16.86
CA ILE A 108 -15.26 -14.69 -16.59
C ILE A 108 -15.39 -15.18 -15.15
N ALA A 109 -15.05 -16.45 -14.91
CA ALA A 109 -15.08 -17.01 -13.56
C ALA A 109 -13.83 -16.51 -12.84
N VAL A 110 -13.98 -16.10 -11.58
CA VAL A 110 -12.82 -15.85 -10.72
C VAL A 110 -12.80 -16.96 -9.69
N PHE A 111 -11.73 -17.76 -9.71
CA PHE A 111 -11.62 -18.97 -8.89
C PHE A 111 -11.09 -18.70 -7.47
N PHE A 112 -10.69 -17.46 -7.18
CA PHE A 112 -10.06 -17.08 -5.93
C PHE A 112 -10.68 -15.82 -5.33
N ASP A 113 -11.11 -15.90 -4.06
CA ASP A 113 -11.52 -14.72 -3.28
C ASP A 113 -10.32 -13.85 -2.88
N ASP A 114 -9.13 -14.42 -3.00
CA ASP A 114 -7.88 -13.72 -2.79
C ASP A 114 -7.57 -12.87 -4.03
N VAL A 115 -7.58 -11.56 -3.80
CA VAL A 115 -7.46 -10.55 -4.85
C VAL A 115 -6.16 -10.67 -5.62
N ASN A 116 -5.08 -11.12 -4.99
CA ASN A 116 -3.79 -11.24 -5.67
C ASN A 116 -3.83 -12.26 -6.80
N TYR A 117 -4.56 -13.37 -6.62
CA TYR A 117 -4.74 -14.37 -7.67
C TYR A 117 -5.64 -13.87 -8.80
N SER A 118 -6.58 -12.96 -8.52
CA SER A 118 -7.39 -12.32 -9.58
C SER A 118 -6.52 -11.49 -10.54
N LYS A 119 -5.42 -10.89 -10.05
CA LYS A 119 -4.41 -10.19 -10.87
C LYS A 119 -3.78 -11.15 -11.87
N LEU A 120 -3.30 -12.29 -11.37
CA LEU A 120 -2.64 -13.32 -12.17
C LEU A 120 -3.59 -13.96 -13.17
N GLU A 121 -4.84 -14.22 -12.77
CA GLU A 121 -5.88 -14.75 -13.64
C GLU A 121 -6.22 -13.78 -14.78
N LEU A 122 -6.41 -12.49 -14.49
CA LEU A 122 -6.64 -11.51 -15.55
C LEU A 122 -5.42 -11.38 -16.46
N MET A 123 -4.21 -11.36 -15.90
CA MET A 123 -2.97 -11.33 -16.69
C MET A 123 -2.90 -12.52 -17.65
N LEU A 124 -3.13 -13.74 -17.15
CA LEU A 124 -3.18 -14.95 -17.95
C LEU A 124 -4.21 -14.84 -19.08
N LEU A 125 -5.44 -14.43 -18.77
CA LEU A 125 -6.51 -14.33 -19.76
C LEU A 125 -6.17 -13.31 -20.86
N ILE A 126 -5.55 -12.19 -20.52
CA ILE A 126 -5.09 -11.21 -21.51
C ILE A 126 -4.01 -11.82 -22.42
N LEU A 127 -3.02 -12.52 -21.85
CA LEU A 127 -1.98 -13.18 -22.63
C LEU A 127 -2.54 -14.29 -23.54
N ARG A 128 -3.53 -15.03 -23.06
CA ARG A 128 -4.21 -16.11 -23.81
C ARG A 128 -4.98 -15.61 -25.03
N LEU A 129 -5.46 -14.36 -25.01
CA LEU A 129 -6.09 -13.73 -26.17
C LEU A 129 -5.07 -13.37 -27.27
N GLY A 130 -3.79 -13.23 -26.90
CA GLY A 130 -2.72 -12.82 -27.80
C GLY A 130 -2.77 -11.35 -28.22
N GLY A 131 -1.63 -10.83 -28.69
CA GLY A 131 -1.53 -9.46 -29.22
C GLY A 131 -1.56 -8.35 -28.17
N TYR A 132 -1.47 -8.69 -26.87
CA TYR A 132 -1.37 -7.72 -25.77
C TYR A 132 -0.15 -8.00 -24.91
N ASN A 133 0.38 -6.93 -24.33
CA ASN A 133 1.42 -6.92 -23.32
C ASN A 133 0.80 -6.44 -22.01
N VAL A 134 1.23 -7.01 -20.88
CA VAL A 134 0.59 -6.75 -19.58
C VAL A 134 1.65 -6.43 -18.54
N LEU A 135 1.53 -5.26 -17.92
CA LEU A 135 2.27 -4.89 -16.71
C LEU A 135 1.33 -5.03 -15.50
N ALA A 136 1.61 -6.00 -14.65
CA ALA A 136 0.96 -6.16 -13.36
C ALA A 136 1.75 -5.38 -12.30
N MET A 137 1.04 -4.50 -11.58
CA MET A 137 1.58 -3.64 -10.53
C MET A 137 0.78 -3.81 -9.25
N ASP A 138 1.45 -3.81 -8.10
CA ASP A 138 0.80 -3.63 -6.80
C ASP A 138 0.55 -2.13 -6.54
N THR A 139 -0.40 -1.83 -5.66
CA THR A 139 -0.78 -0.44 -5.36
C THR A 139 0.30 0.35 -4.63
N ASP A 140 1.28 -0.34 -4.07
CA ASP A 140 2.48 0.19 -3.41
C ASP A 140 3.70 0.33 -4.33
N THR A 141 3.48 0.20 -5.64
CA THR A 141 4.46 0.58 -6.66
C THR A 141 4.14 1.94 -7.27
N LEU A 142 5.19 2.62 -7.73
CA LEU A 142 5.10 3.93 -8.39
C LEU A 142 5.95 3.94 -9.66
N MET A 143 5.38 4.38 -10.77
CA MET A 143 6.13 4.77 -11.96
C MET A 143 6.74 6.15 -11.74
N ILE A 144 8.04 6.27 -11.97
CA ILE A 144 8.81 7.52 -11.80
C ILE A 144 9.33 8.02 -13.15
N ASP A 145 9.51 7.15 -14.14
CA ASP A 145 9.98 7.46 -15.49
C ASP A 145 9.09 6.79 -16.57
N ASP A 146 9.39 7.03 -17.85
CA ASP A 146 8.77 6.35 -18.99
C ASP A 146 9.22 4.88 -19.06
N PHE A 147 8.42 3.99 -18.48
CA PHE A 147 8.69 2.57 -18.45
C PHE A 147 8.82 1.94 -19.84
N TYR A 148 8.03 2.39 -20.82
CA TYR A 148 8.05 1.77 -22.16
C TYR A 148 9.31 2.13 -22.93
N PHE A 149 9.81 3.35 -22.77
CA PHE A 149 11.12 3.72 -23.28
C PHE A 149 12.20 2.73 -22.81
N TRP A 150 12.21 2.41 -21.51
CA TRP A 150 13.15 1.45 -20.94
C TRP A 150 12.95 0.04 -21.47
N MET A 151 11.70 -0.40 -21.62
CA MET A 151 11.41 -1.75 -22.14
C MET A 151 11.83 -1.92 -23.61
N ASP A 152 11.96 -0.84 -24.37
CA ASP A 152 12.40 -0.87 -25.77
C ASP A 152 13.93 -0.74 -25.96
N THR A 153 14.71 -0.55 -24.89
CA THR A 153 16.17 -0.56 -25.00
C THR A 153 16.70 -1.96 -25.31
N PRO A 154 17.90 -2.10 -25.92
CA PRO A 154 18.48 -3.41 -26.23
C PRO A 154 18.62 -4.35 -25.02
N ASP A 155 18.70 -3.79 -23.81
CA ASP A 155 18.82 -4.57 -22.58
C ASP A 155 17.55 -5.32 -22.21
N TYR A 156 16.38 -4.78 -22.53
CA TYR A 156 15.07 -5.36 -22.19
C TYR A 156 14.30 -5.86 -23.41
N LYS A 157 14.70 -5.41 -24.60
CA LYS A 157 14.12 -5.86 -25.86
C LYS A 157 14.38 -7.35 -26.06
N GLY A 158 13.30 -8.12 -26.14
CA GLY A 158 13.33 -9.55 -26.43
C GLY A 158 13.09 -10.48 -25.24
N TYR A 159 12.87 -9.95 -24.03
CA TYR A 159 12.32 -10.74 -22.92
C TYR A 159 10.80 -10.78 -23.00
N GLN A 160 10.25 -11.97 -22.76
CA GLN A 160 8.80 -12.18 -22.71
C GLN A 160 8.24 -12.06 -21.30
N LEU A 161 9.07 -12.26 -20.28
CA LEU A 161 8.72 -12.05 -18.89
C LEU A 161 9.83 -11.32 -18.16
N LEU A 162 9.45 -10.25 -17.48
CA LEU A 162 10.32 -9.43 -16.65
C LEU A 162 9.71 -9.29 -15.27
N SER A 163 10.50 -9.51 -14.22
CA SER A 163 10.04 -9.43 -12.83
C SER A 163 10.99 -8.64 -11.97
N GLN A 164 10.48 -7.97 -10.94
CA GLN A 164 11.35 -7.48 -9.88
C GLN A 164 11.95 -8.68 -9.12
N VAL A 165 13.19 -8.54 -8.66
CA VAL A 165 13.82 -9.49 -7.73
C VAL A 165 13.43 -9.15 -6.30
N ASP A 166 13.04 -10.15 -5.52
CA ASP A 166 12.85 -10.03 -4.07
C ASP A 166 14.02 -10.66 -3.29
N GLY A 167 13.96 -10.60 -1.96
CA GLY A 167 14.85 -11.32 -1.06
C GLY A 167 14.99 -12.80 -1.44
N MET A 168 16.20 -13.33 -1.22
CA MET A 168 16.59 -14.72 -1.51
C MET A 168 16.50 -15.11 -3.01
N GLY A 169 16.46 -14.13 -3.92
CA GLY A 169 16.38 -14.38 -5.35
C GLY A 169 15.02 -14.93 -5.78
N THR A 170 13.94 -14.59 -5.08
CA THR A 170 12.58 -14.92 -5.50
C THR A 170 12.04 -13.85 -6.45
N LEU A 171 10.97 -14.15 -7.20
CA LEU A 171 10.30 -13.13 -7.99
C LEU A 171 9.48 -12.27 -7.04
N ASN A 172 9.50 -10.94 -7.21
CA ASN A 172 8.48 -10.06 -6.66
C ASN A 172 7.46 -9.77 -7.76
N ILE A 173 6.21 -10.16 -7.53
CA ILE A 173 5.13 -10.01 -8.52
C ILE A 173 4.27 -8.77 -8.30
N GLY A 174 4.70 -7.89 -7.38
CA GLY A 174 4.20 -6.53 -7.29
C GLY A 174 4.65 -5.66 -8.46
N PHE A 175 5.61 -6.11 -9.25
CA PHE A 175 5.97 -5.50 -10.52
C PHE A 175 6.45 -6.57 -11.52
N LEU A 176 5.52 -7.02 -12.36
CA LEU A 176 5.69 -8.12 -13.31
C LEU A 176 5.20 -7.71 -14.69
N TYR A 177 6.05 -7.83 -15.72
CA TYR A 177 5.73 -7.43 -17.08
C TYR A 177 5.85 -8.61 -18.04
N ALA A 178 4.78 -8.90 -18.78
CA ALA A 178 4.80 -9.87 -19.87
C ALA A 178 4.60 -9.17 -21.21
N ARG A 179 5.52 -9.41 -22.16
CA ARG A 179 5.56 -8.73 -23.45
C ARG A 179 5.80 -9.70 -24.59
N GLY A 180 4.92 -9.73 -25.58
CA GLY A 180 5.07 -10.62 -26.74
C GLY A 180 5.14 -12.10 -26.35
N ALA A 181 4.59 -12.46 -25.19
CA ALA A 181 4.48 -13.84 -24.76
C ALA A 181 3.47 -14.57 -25.67
N SER A 182 3.82 -15.79 -26.06
CA SER A 182 2.94 -16.66 -26.82
C SER A 182 1.76 -17.09 -25.95
N PRO A 183 0.52 -17.04 -26.48
CA PRO A 183 -0.66 -17.56 -25.79
C PRO A 183 -0.55 -19.04 -25.36
N GLY A 184 0.29 -19.83 -26.02
CA GLY A 184 0.59 -21.23 -25.67
C GLY A 184 2.02 -21.44 -25.13
N GLY A 185 2.73 -20.35 -24.82
CA GLY A 185 4.14 -20.39 -24.41
C GLY A 185 4.36 -20.62 -22.91
N PRO A 186 5.64 -20.81 -22.51
CA PRO A 186 6.04 -21.00 -21.11
C PRO A 186 5.57 -19.92 -20.14
N VAL A 187 5.47 -18.64 -20.53
CA VAL A 187 5.01 -17.55 -19.68
C VAL A 187 3.52 -17.67 -19.37
N ALA A 188 2.69 -17.92 -20.39
CA ALA A 188 1.26 -18.15 -20.19
C ALA A 188 1.03 -19.43 -19.37
N TRP A 189 1.80 -20.49 -19.63
CA TRP A 189 1.80 -21.71 -18.83
C TRP A 189 2.13 -21.42 -17.36
N ALA A 190 3.18 -20.67 -17.06
CA ALA A 190 3.62 -20.42 -15.68
C ALA A 190 2.53 -19.73 -14.86
N LEU A 191 1.85 -18.73 -15.41
CA LEU A 191 0.73 -18.05 -14.75
C LEU A 191 -0.47 -18.99 -14.53
N ALA A 192 -0.79 -19.83 -15.52
CA ALA A 192 -1.88 -20.79 -15.40
C ALA A 192 -1.60 -21.89 -14.38
N GLU A 193 -0.37 -22.40 -14.36
CA GLU A 193 0.06 -23.40 -13.39
C GLU A 193 0.08 -22.80 -11.97
N ALA A 194 0.42 -21.52 -11.81
CA ALA A 194 0.40 -20.87 -10.51
C ALA A 194 -1.01 -20.82 -9.90
N LEU A 195 -2.01 -20.57 -10.75
CA LEU A 195 -3.42 -20.65 -10.39
C LEU A 195 -3.83 -22.11 -10.14
N LEU A 196 -3.55 -23.01 -11.08
CA LEU A 196 -3.98 -24.42 -11.03
C LEU A 196 -3.47 -25.15 -9.77
N ARG A 197 -2.20 -24.92 -9.38
CA ARG A 197 -1.62 -25.43 -8.13
C ARG A 197 -2.44 -25.02 -6.91
N ASN A 198 -2.76 -23.74 -6.81
CA ASN A 198 -3.55 -23.22 -5.71
C ASN A 198 -4.98 -23.76 -5.70
N ILE A 199 -5.62 -23.92 -6.86
CA ILE A 199 -6.94 -24.55 -6.95
C ILE A 199 -6.85 -25.99 -6.39
N ARG A 200 -5.93 -26.80 -6.92
CA ARG A 200 -5.77 -28.21 -6.51
C ARG A 200 -5.46 -28.34 -5.02
N TRP A 201 -4.56 -27.50 -4.48
CA TRP A 201 -4.21 -27.53 -3.06
C TRP A 201 -5.34 -27.10 -2.13
N ARG A 202 -6.18 -26.14 -2.53
CA ARG A 202 -7.35 -25.73 -1.77
C ARG A 202 -8.45 -26.79 -1.79
N GLU A 203 -8.65 -27.48 -2.92
CA GLU A 203 -9.60 -28.59 -3.02
C GLU A 203 -9.09 -29.88 -2.34
N GLN A 204 -7.77 -30.03 -2.20
CA GLN A 204 -7.13 -31.22 -1.64
C GLN A 204 -6.12 -30.85 -0.54
N PRO A 205 -6.60 -30.32 0.62
CA PRO A 205 -5.72 -29.92 1.72
C PRO A 205 -4.86 -31.09 2.26
N GLY A 206 -5.31 -32.33 2.07
CA GLY A 206 -4.55 -33.54 2.42
C GLY A 206 -3.21 -33.67 1.68
N VAL A 207 -3.12 -33.15 0.45
CA VAL A 207 -1.86 -33.13 -0.32
C VAL A 207 -0.85 -32.21 0.37
N VAL A 208 -1.27 -31.00 0.72
CA VAL A 208 -0.41 -30.02 1.42
C VAL A 208 -0.03 -30.53 2.81
N ALA A 209 -0.98 -31.12 3.53
CA ALA A 209 -0.76 -31.73 4.84
C ALA A 209 0.25 -32.89 4.76
N GLY A 210 0.24 -33.68 3.69
CA GLY A 210 1.19 -34.76 3.44
C GLY A 210 2.66 -34.30 3.37
N PHE A 211 2.91 -33.01 3.11
CA PHE A 211 4.25 -32.41 3.14
C PHE A 211 4.59 -31.73 4.46
N ASN A 212 3.78 -31.86 5.51
CA ASN A 212 3.87 -31.05 6.74
C ASN A 212 3.89 -29.53 6.44
N GLY A 213 3.28 -29.14 5.32
CA GLY A 213 3.23 -27.76 4.84
C GLY A 213 2.00 -27.01 5.34
N SER A 214 1.99 -25.71 5.08
CA SER A 214 0.79 -24.87 5.19
C SER A 214 0.67 -24.00 3.94
N MET A 215 -0.54 -23.92 3.39
CA MET A 215 -0.85 -23.00 2.29
C MET A 215 -0.64 -21.53 2.68
N SER A 216 -0.56 -21.22 3.98
CA SER A 216 -0.32 -19.85 4.46
C SER A 216 0.99 -19.24 3.96
N TYR A 217 1.98 -20.06 3.55
CA TYR A 217 3.29 -19.60 3.06
C TYR A 217 3.43 -19.67 1.53
N CYS A 218 2.46 -20.29 0.86
CA CYS A 218 2.42 -20.44 -0.58
C CYS A 218 1.44 -19.42 -1.19
N TRP A 219 1.72 -18.15 -0.95
CA TRP A 219 1.02 -17.02 -1.57
C TRP A 219 1.40 -16.89 -3.05
N ASP A 220 0.73 -15.97 -3.75
CA ASP A 220 0.86 -15.71 -5.18
C ASP A 220 2.33 -15.56 -5.63
N GLN A 221 3.13 -14.82 -4.86
CA GLN A 221 4.54 -14.61 -5.17
C GLN A 221 5.38 -15.90 -5.15
N SER A 222 5.15 -16.75 -4.16
CA SER A 222 5.85 -18.05 -4.02
C SER A 222 5.51 -18.97 -5.17
N VAL A 223 4.23 -19.03 -5.55
CA VAL A 223 3.78 -19.97 -6.58
C VAL A 223 4.21 -19.52 -7.97
N VAL A 224 4.18 -18.21 -8.25
CA VAL A 224 4.73 -17.65 -9.50
C VAL A 224 6.24 -17.88 -9.56
N THR A 225 6.97 -17.74 -8.44
CA THR A 225 8.39 -18.08 -8.40
C THR A 225 8.63 -19.54 -8.77
N ASP A 226 7.88 -20.47 -8.17
CA ASP A 226 8.02 -21.89 -8.43
C ASP A 226 7.71 -22.27 -9.88
N THR A 227 6.68 -21.66 -10.48
CA THR A 227 6.29 -21.93 -11.87
C THR A 227 7.26 -21.32 -12.87
N VAL A 228 7.73 -20.09 -12.66
CA VAL A 228 8.77 -19.52 -13.53
C VAL A 228 10.06 -20.34 -13.45
N TYR A 229 10.47 -20.75 -12.26
CA TYR A 229 11.65 -21.60 -12.08
C TYR A 229 11.47 -22.99 -12.66
N SER A 230 10.24 -23.53 -12.60
CA SER A 230 9.90 -24.77 -13.31
C SER A 230 10.19 -24.64 -14.80
N ALA A 231 9.73 -23.56 -15.43
CA ALA A 231 9.93 -23.32 -16.85
C ALA A 231 11.41 -23.06 -17.21
N LEU A 232 12.17 -22.36 -16.35
CA LEU A 232 13.62 -22.17 -16.55
C LEU A 232 14.39 -23.49 -16.54
N VAL A 233 14.01 -24.42 -15.68
CA VAL A 233 14.66 -25.73 -15.53
C VAL A 233 14.12 -26.76 -16.54
N GLY A 234 12.94 -26.54 -17.11
CA GLY A 234 12.25 -27.52 -17.98
C GLY A 234 11.64 -28.69 -17.21
N ARG A 235 11.43 -28.55 -15.90
CA ARG A 235 10.80 -29.54 -15.02
C ARG A 235 9.97 -28.81 -13.95
N PRO A 236 8.79 -29.32 -13.56
CA PRO A 236 8.04 -28.72 -12.46
C PRO A 236 8.78 -28.81 -11.11
N LEU A 237 8.83 -27.69 -10.40
CA LEU A 237 9.46 -27.49 -9.08
C LEU A 237 8.45 -26.90 -8.10
N PHE A 238 8.67 -27.13 -6.80
CA PHE A 238 7.83 -26.63 -5.69
C PHE A 238 8.73 -26.06 -4.58
N TRP A 239 9.70 -25.25 -4.97
CA TRP A 239 10.78 -24.79 -4.11
C TRP A 239 10.26 -23.91 -2.98
N ARG A 240 9.71 -22.74 -3.32
CA ARG A 240 9.32 -21.71 -2.37
C ARG A 240 8.04 -22.06 -1.62
N CYS A 241 7.15 -22.85 -2.23
CA CYS A 241 5.96 -23.31 -1.52
C CYS A 241 6.23 -24.43 -0.52
N LEU A 242 7.32 -25.19 -0.65
CA LEU A 242 7.67 -26.28 0.27
C LEU A 242 8.92 -26.01 1.13
N ASP A 243 9.62 -24.89 0.93
CA ASP A 243 10.79 -24.53 1.74
C ASP A 243 10.43 -24.14 3.17
N VAL A 244 9.18 -23.70 3.42
CA VAL A 244 8.64 -23.51 4.77
C VAL A 244 7.68 -24.65 5.12
N ARG A 245 8.09 -25.50 6.07
CA ARG A 245 7.25 -26.57 6.64
C ARG A 245 6.94 -26.28 8.11
N PRO A 246 5.96 -25.40 8.40
CA PRO A 246 5.72 -24.91 9.76
C PRO A 246 5.28 -26.02 10.73
N LEU A 247 4.75 -27.14 10.20
CA LEU A 247 4.34 -28.29 11.00
C LEU A 247 5.50 -29.27 11.30
N ASP A 248 6.62 -29.17 10.58
CA ASP A 248 7.85 -29.91 10.88
C ASP A 248 8.89 -28.95 11.49
N ARG A 249 8.84 -28.77 12.82
CA ARG A 249 9.81 -27.92 13.55
C ARG A 249 11.26 -28.36 13.36
N MET A 250 11.50 -29.62 13.03
CA MET A 250 12.83 -30.17 12.81
C MET A 250 13.30 -29.99 11.36
N TRP A 251 12.42 -29.63 10.41
CA TRP A 251 12.74 -29.43 9.00
C TRP A 251 13.96 -28.53 8.79
N ASN A 252 14.01 -27.43 9.54
CA ASN A 252 15.10 -26.45 9.46
C ASN A 252 16.40 -26.91 10.12
N LEU A 253 16.34 -27.92 10.99
CA LEU A 253 17.46 -28.38 11.82
C LEU A 253 18.16 -29.63 11.28
N ARG A 254 17.51 -30.38 10.38
CA ARG A 254 18.06 -31.61 9.81
C ARG A 254 18.91 -31.36 8.57
N GLU A 255 20.03 -32.06 8.44
CA GLU A 255 20.86 -32.02 7.23
C GLU A 255 20.14 -32.57 6.00
N ASP A 256 19.34 -33.62 6.18
CA ASP A 256 18.45 -34.20 5.15
C ASP A 256 17.12 -33.44 4.97
N GLY A 257 16.91 -32.39 5.77
CA GLY A 257 15.72 -31.54 5.73
C GLY A 257 15.86 -30.36 4.77
N LEU A 258 15.65 -29.15 5.27
CA LEU A 258 15.62 -27.92 4.47
C LEU A 258 16.91 -27.72 3.66
N LYS A 259 18.08 -28.01 4.23
CA LYS A 259 19.37 -27.76 3.56
C LYS A 259 19.56 -28.64 2.33
N ALA A 260 19.28 -29.95 2.44
CA ALA A 260 19.33 -30.86 1.29
C ALA A 260 18.28 -30.50 0.24
N PHE A 261 17.06 -30.14 0.67
CA PHE A 261 15.99 -29.70 -0.22
C PHE A 261 16.36 -28.42 -1.00
N GLN A 262 16.92 -27.42 -0.32
CA GLN A 262 17.41 -26.18 -0.93
C GLN A 262 18.59 -26.46 -1.87
N ALA A 263 19.52 -27.33 -1.49
CA ALA A 263 20.65 -27.70 -2.34
C ALA A 263 20.19 -28.40 -3.63
N ALA A 264 19.22 -29.32 -3.54
CA ALA A 264 18.64 -30.01 -4.69
C ALA A 264 17.97 -29.02 -5.67
N HIS A 265 17.23 -28.04 -5.15
CA HIS A 265 16.63 -26.98 -5.98
C HIS A 265 17.68 -26.04 -6.56
N ALA A 266 18.65 -25.59 -5.75
CA ALA A 266 19.73 -24.71 -6.19
C ALA A 266 20.59 -25.34 -7.29
N ALA A 267 20.81 -26.66 -7.24
CA ALA A 267 21.54 -27.40 -8.28
C ALA A 267 20.85 -27.36 -9.65
N LEU A 268 19.53 -27.16 -9.69
CA LEU A 268 18.76 -27.03 -10.92
C LEU A 268 18.57 -25.56 -11.34
N ILE A 269 18.22 -24.69 -10.39
CA ILE A 269 17.88 -23.29 -10.66
C ILE A 269 19.13 -22.47 -11.02
N THR A 270 20.23 -22.66 -10.28
CA THR A 270 21.44 -21.83 -10.46
C THR A 270 22.01 -21.93 -11.87
N PRO A 271 22.17 -23.12 -12.48
CA PRO A 271 22.65 -23.22 -13.86
C PRO A 271 21.67 -22.70 -14.92
N ALA A 272 20.38 -22.67 -14.61
CA ALA A 272 19.34 -22.15 -15.50
C ALA A 272 19.31 -20.61 -15.55
N LEU A 273 19.91 -19.96 -14.54
CA LEU A 273 20.06 -18.51 -14.46
C LEU A 273 21.48 -18.08 -14.85
N LYS A 274 21.57 -17.07 -15.71
CA LYS A 274 22.83 -16.44 -16.11
C LYS A 274 22.86 -15.01 -15.60
N SER A 275 24.02 -14.56 -15.13
CA SER A 275 24.21 -13.16 -14.81
C SER A 275 24.22 -12.33 -16.11
N LYS A 276 23.39 -11.30 -16.14
CA LYS A 276 23.27 -10.31 -17.20
C LYS A 276 23.77 -8.97 -16.68
N SER A 277 24.62 -8.33 -17.46
CA SER A 277 24.98 -6.92 -17.27
C SER A 277 24.09 -6.06 -18.14
N PHE A 278 23.55 -4.99 -17.56
CA PHE A 278 22.70 -4.01 -18.23
C PHE A 278 23.55 -2.80 -18.60
N SER A 279 23.27 -2.20 -19.75
CA SER A 279 23.93 -0.97 -20.17
C SER A 279 23.66 0.16 -19.18
N MET A 280 24.71 0.91 -18.88
CA MET A 280 24.64 2.15 -18.10
C MET A 280 24.42 3.38 -18.97
N GLU A 281 24.53 3.24 -20.30
CA GLU A 281 24.41 4.35 -21.22
C GLU A 281 22.94 4.72 -21.41
N ARG A 282 22.57 5.90 -20.91
CA ARG A 282 21.23 6.48 -21.05
C ARG A 282 21.19 7.38 -22.29
N PRO A 283 20.25 7.20 -23.23
CA PRO A 283 19.84 8.26 -24.13
C PRO A 283 18.74 9.07 -23.42
N GLY A 284 19.08 10.12 -22.66
CA GLY A 284 18.06 11.01 -22.09
C GLY A 284 18.51 11.94 -20.95
N PRO A 285 17.79 13.05 -20.67
CA PRO A 285 18.30 14.11 -19.81
C PRO A 285 18.30 13.74 -18.31
N ALA A 286 19.41 14.06 -17.64
CA ALA A 286 19.53 14.37 -16.21
C ALA A 286 19.49 13.24 -15.14
N CYS A 287 19.71 11.97 -15.49
CA CYS A 287 20.14 10.97 -14.50
C CYS A 287 21.60 10.61 -14.72
N HIS A 288 22.51 11.55 -14.40
CA HIS A 288 23.95 11.40 -14.53
C HIS A 288 24.60 10.77 -13.29
N TRP A 289 23.95 9.77 -12.67
CA TRP A 289 24.62 9.04 -11.60
C TRP A 289 25.36 7.84 -12.19
N HIS A 290 26.69 7.96 -12.20
CA HIS A 290 27.58 6.80 -12.25
C HIS A 290 27.19 5.88 -11.10
N THR A 291 26.59 4.71 -11.39
CA THR A 291 26.56 3.63 -10.41
C THR A 291 28.01 3.30 -10.10
N ALA A 292 28.47 3.66 -8.91
CA ALA A 292 29.84 3.47 -8.46
C ALA A 292 30.10 1.97 -8.26
N GLY A 293 30.44 1.27 -9.34
CA GLY A 293 30.84 -0.12 -9.33
C GLY A 293 31.43 -0.50 -10.68
N LYS A 294 32.60 -1.14 -10.68
CA LYS A 294 33.26 -1.64 -11.90
C LYS A 294 32.41 -2.67 -12.65
N ASP A 295 31.41 -3.24 -11.98
CA ASP A 295 30.59 -4.36 -12.47
C ASP A 295 29.32 -3.94 -13.22
N GLY A 296 28.97 -2.65 -13.23
CA GLY A 296 27.72 -2.16 -13.82
C GLY A 296 26.45 -2.65 -13.09
N LEU A 297 25.29 -2.42 -13.68
CA LEU A 297 24.04 -2.99 -13.19
C LEU A 297 23.95 -4.45 -13.61
N ARG A 298 23.86 -5.38 -12.65
CA ARG A 298 23.71 -6.81 -12.92
C ARG A 298 22.42 -7.37 -12.34
N ASN A 299 21.82 -8.30 -13.05
CA ASN A 299 20.76 -9.16 -12.54
C ASN A 299 20.77 -10.52 -13.27
N ASN A 300 19.85 -11.43 -12.96
CA ASN A 300 19.80 -12.74 -13.59
C ASN A 300 18.80 -12.79 -14.76
N GLU A 301 19.11 -13.61 -15.75
CA GLU A 301 18.26 -13.94 -16.89
C GLU A 301 18.25 -15.45 -17.16
N GLY A 302 17.29 -15.92 -17.95
CA GLY A 302 17.21 -17.33 -18.34
C GLY A 302 16.29 -17.58 -19.53
N VAL A 303 16.29 -18.82 -20.01
CA VAL A 303 15.43 -19.28 -21.10
C VAL A 303 14.37 -20.21 -20.49
N MET A 304 13.11 -19.84 -20.64
CA MET A 304 11.95 -20.61 -20.22
C MET A 304 11.58 -21.60 -21.33
N THR A 305 11.41 -22.86 -20.96
CA THR A 305 10.82 -23.91 -21.80
C THR A 305 9.57 -24.46 -21.12
N LEU A 306 8.71 -25.16 -21.84
CA LEU A 306 7.55 -25.78 -21.22
C LEU A 306 8.04 -26.98 -20.36
N PRO A 307 7.84 -26.96 -19.03
CA PRO A 307 8.40 -28.00 -18.19
C PRO A 307 7.59 -29.28 -18.29
N HIS A 308 8.20 -30.45 -18.05
CA HIS A 308 7.50 -31.73 -18.15
C HIS A 308 7.89 -32.69 -17.02
N PHE A 309 6.95 -33.46 -16.47
CA PHE A 309 7.22 -34.40 -15.37
C PHE A 309 7.99 -35.64 -15.83
N LYS A 310 7.76 -36.07 -17.07
CA LYS A 310 8.30 -37.32 -17.64
C LYS A 310 7.92 -38.56 -16.82
N GLY A 311 6.80 -38.49 -16.08
CA GLY A 311 6.38 -39.53 -15.13
C GLY A 311 7.20 -39.60 -13.83
N GLU A 312 8.13 -38.66 -13.60
CA GLU A 312 9.01 -38.68 -12.43
C GLU A 312 8.66 -37.59 -11.41
N TRP A 313 8.67 -37.99 -10.14
CA TRP A 313 8.46 -37.09 -8.99
C TRP A 313 9.57 -37.29 -7.95
N PRO A 314 10.77 -36.70 -8.15
CA PRO A 314 11.90 -36.94 -7.28
C PRO A 314 11.61 -36.51 -5.83
N GLN A 315 11.83 -37.42 -4.89
CA GLN A 315 11.63 -37.12 -3.45
C GLN A 315 12.51 -35.97 -2.97
N ALA A 316 13.73 -35.85 -3.50
CA ALA A 316 14.66 -34.75 -3.21
C ALA A 316 14.11 -33.36 -3.60
N LEU A 317 13.15 -33.30 -4.53
CA LEU A 317 12.48 -32.06 -4.96
C LEU A 317 11.09 -31.90 -4.34
N GLY A 318 10.74 -32.72 -3.35
CA GLY A 318 9.44 -32.70 -2.68
C GLY A 318 8.42 -33.71 -3.18
N GLY A 319 8.76 -34.60 -4.12
CA GLY A 319 7.85 -35.66 -4.58
C GLY A 319 6.61 -35.13 -5.31
N ARG A 320 5.52 -35.91 -5.32
CA ARG A 320 4.26 -35.57 -6.01
C ARG A 320 3.48 -34.51 -5.24
N ALA A 321 3.87 -33.25 -5.41
CA ALA A 321 3.24 -32.12 -4.73
C ALA A 321 1.94 -31.62 -5.37
N LEU A 322 1.52 -32.16 -6.52
CA LEU A 322 0.21 -31.87 -7.11
C LEU A 322 -0.82 -32.93 -6.68
N GLY A 323 -1.99 -32.49 -6.22
CA GLY A 323 -3.16 -33.36 -6.01
C GLY A 323 -3.77 -33.83 -7.32
N GLU A 324 -4.88 -34.54 -7.36
CA GLU A 324 -5.55 -34.91 -8.62
C GLU A 324 -6.19 -33.69 -9.33
N MET A 325 -6.58 -33.85 -10.60
CA MET A 325 -7.43 -32.88 -11.29
C MET A 325 -8.86 -32.95 -10.73
N THR A 326 -9.19 -32.00 -9.88
CA THR A 326 -10.48 -31.83 -9.21
C THR A 326 -11.50 -31.12 -10.10
N PRO A 327 -12.81 -31.10 -9.73
CA PRO A 327 -13.84 -30.44 -10.53
C PRO A 327 -13.56 -28.96 -10.82
N VAL A 328 -13.07 -28.19 -9.85
CA VAL A 328 -12.79 -26.77 -10.05
C VAL A 328 -11.55 -26.57 -10.91
N ALA A 329 -10.50 -27.37 -10.67
CA ALA A 329 -9.32 -27.41 -11.54
C ALA A 329 -9.70 -27.72 -13.01
N ARG A 330 -10.61 -28.68 -13.24
CA ARG A 330 -11.14 -28.99 -14.58
C ARG A 330 -11.94 -27.83 -15.18
N ALA A 331 -12.78 -27.16 -14.38
CA ALA A 331 -13.55 -25.99 -14.82
C ALA A 331 -12.64 -24.83 -15.23
N PHE A 332 -11.58 -24.56 -14.44
CA PHE A 332 -10.56 -23.56 -14.78
C PHE A 332 -9.87 -23.90 -16.11
N MET A 333 -9.44 -25.14 -16.30
CA MET A 333 -8.83 -25.58 -17.57
C MET A 333 -9.81 -25.51 -18.74
N ALA A 334 -11.10 -25.83 -18.53
CA ALA A 334 -12.14 -25.68 -19.54
C ALA A 334 -12.36 -24.21 -19.93
N MET A 335 -12.36 -23.28 -18.96
CA MET A 335 -12.41 -21.84 -19.22
C MET A 335 -11.23 -21.40 -20.10
N LEU A 336 -10.01 -21.85 -19.79
CA LEU A 336 -8.83 -21.53 -20.59
C LEU A 336 -8.89 -22.12 -22.01
N ARG A 337 -9.49 -23.31 -22.20
CA ARG A 337 -9.76 -23.86 -23.55
C ARG A 337 -10.77 -22.99 -24.31
N GLY A 338 -11.79 -22.48 -23.62
CA GLY A 338 -12.82 -21.61 -24.18
C GLY A 338 -12.30 -20.27 -24.73
N SER A 339 -11.07 -19.86 -24.40
CA SER A 339 -10.43 -18.66 -24.96
C SER A 339 -10.09 -18.75 -26.45
N GLY A 340 -10.18 -19.94 -27.07
CA GLY A 340 -9.93 -20.16 -28.50
C GLY A 340 -8.48 -20.46 -28.87
N THR A 341 -7.54 -20.28 -27.93
CA THR A 341 -6.14 -20.68 -28.11
C THR A 341 -5.95 -22.14 -27.67
N PRO A 342 -5.16 -22.97 -28.37
CA PRO A 342 -4.79 -24.30 -27.86
C PRO A 342 -4.12 -24.21 -26.49
N LEU A 343 -4.42 -25.15 -25.60
CA LEU A 343 -3.65 -25.30 -24.36
C LEU A 343 -2.28 -25.92 -24.64
N TRP A 344 -1.38 -25.77 -23.69
CA TRP A 344 -0.13 -26.53 -23.65
C TRP A 344 -0.39 -28.05 -23.52
N PRO A 345 0.56 -28.88 -23.97
CA PRO A 345 0.60 -30.31 -23.68
C PRO A 345 0.43 -30.62 -22.17
N ASP A 346 -0.15 -31.78 -21.85
CA ASP A 346 -0.32 -32.23 -20.46
C ASP A 346 1.01 -32.72 -19.87
N LEU A 347 1.54 -31.95 -18.93
CA LEU A 347 2.87 -32.19 -18.37
C LEU A 347 2.98 -33.48 -17.56
N GLU A 348 1.85 -33.96 -17.02
CA GLU A 348 1.77 -35.19 -16.22
C GLU A 348 1.68 -36.44 -17.11
N ASP A 349 1.32 -36.29 -18.39
CA ASP A 349 1.23 -37.39 -19.37
C ASP A 349 2.57 -37.58 -20.11
N PRO A 350 3.29 -38.71 -19.87
CA PRO A 350 4.53 -39.04 -20.57
C PRO A 350 4.45 -38.95 -22.09
N ALA A 351 3.28 -39.23 -22.68
CA ALA A 351 3.09 -39.21 -24.13
C ALA A 351 3.25 -37.81 -24.74
N THR A 352 3.10 -36.74 -23.94
CA THR A 352 3.14 -35.37 -24.45
C THR A 352 4.51 -34.71 -24.35
N GLN A 353 5.52 -35.42 -23.84
CA GLN A 353 6.88 -34.88 -23.65
C GLN A 353 7.48 -34.26 -24.91
N ALA A 354 7.33 -34.93 -26.06
CA ALA A 354 7.84 -34.44 -27.33
C ALA A 354 7.12 -33.15 -27.78
N ALA A 355 5.80 -33.08 -27.57
CA ALA A 355 5.02 -31.89 -27.86
C ALA A 355 5.41 -30.73 -26.93
N ALA A 356 5.69 -31.02 -25.65
CA ALA A 356 6.13 -30.01 -24.71
C ALA A 356 7.51 -29.43 -25.09
N ALA A 357 8.45 -30.29 -25.49
CA ALA A 357 9.76 -29.88 -25.97
C ALA A 357 9.72 -29.07 -27.28
N ALA A 358 8.66 -29.24 -28.09
CA ALA A 358 8.47 -28.51 -29.33
C ALA A 358 7.88 -27.10 -29.14
N VAL A 359 7.37 -26.77 -27.93
CA VAL A 359 6.87 -25.42 -27.65
C VAL A 359 8.04 -24.43 -27.70
N PRO A 360 7.93 -23.35 -28.49
CA PRO A 360 8.99 -22.35 -28.58
C PRO A 360 9.38 -21.78 -27.22
N ALA A 361 10.69 -21.67 -26.99
CA ALA A 361 11.22 -21.11 -25.78
C ALA A 361 10.99 -19.60 -25.69
N GLU A 362 10.87 -19.11 -24.47
CA GLU A 362 10.71 -17.68 -24.14
C GLU A 362 11.83 -17.22 -23.21
N ARG A 363 12.07 -15.92 -23.13
CA ARG A 363 13.16 -15.36 -22.32
C ARG A 363 12.61 -14.67 -21.09
N PHE A 364 13.28 -14.94 -19.97
CA PHE A 364 13.02 -14.32 -18.68
C PHE A 364 14.22 -13.46 -18.26
N ALA A 365 13.95 -12.33 -17.61
CA ALA A 365 14.96 -11.60 -16.86
C ALA A 365 14.36 -10.94 -15.61
N TYR A 366 15.19 -10.76 -14.60
CA TYR A 366 14.87 -9.79 -13.57
C TYR A 366 15.14 -8.38 -14.08
N PHE A 367 14.32 -7.42 -13.65
CA PHE A 367 14.61 -6.01 -13.83
C PHE A 367 15.95 -5.66 -13.19
N SER A 368 16.76 -4.84 -13.85
CA SER A 368 17.95 -4.33 -13.18
C SER A 368 17.52 -3.47 -11.97
N ALA A 369 18.45 -3.28 -11.06
CA ALA A 369 18.28 -2.42 -9.89
C ALA A 369 17.84 -0.97 -10.24
N HIS A 370 18.11 -0.48 -11.46
CA HIS A 370 17.63 0.85 -11.90
C HIS A 370 16.13 0.88 -12.19
N VAL A 371 15.53 -0.26 -12.56
CA VAL A 371 14.10 -0.26 -12.92
C VAL A 371 13.32 -0.38 -11.64
N MET A 372 13.78 -1.23 -10.72
CA MET A 372 13.13 -1.45 -9.44
C MET A 372 14.19 -1.77 -8.37
N ARG A 373 14.36 -0.89 -7.38
CA ARG A 373 15.12 -1.16 -6.15
C ARG A 373 14.22 -1.06 -4.93
N PRO A 374 14.29 -2.01 -3.98
CA PRO A 374 13.40 -2.02 -2.80
C PRO A 374 13.64 -0.89 -1.81
N ASN A 375 14.76 -0.15 -1.90
CA ASN A 375 15.19 0.79 -0.84
C ASN A 375 15.20 2.28 -1.22
N GLY A 376 14.79 2.69 -2.42
CA GLY A 376 14.59 4.11 -2.78
C GLY A 376 15.79 5.05 -2.55
N THR A 377 17.01 4.53 -2.37
CA THR A 377 18.21 5.31 -2.03
C THR A 377 18.95 5.87 -3.24
N GLU A 378 18.51 5.54 -4.45
CA GLU A 378 19.10 5.98 -5.72
C GLU A 378 18.14 6.90 -6.47
N PRO A 379 18.61 8.04 -7.00
CA PRO A 379 17.77 9.08 -7.59
C PRO A 379 17.20 8.74 -8.97
N CYS A 380 17.46 7.54 -9.52
CA CYS A 380 17.22 7.20 -10.92
C CYS A 380 16.50 5.85 -11.07
N ASN A 381 15.40 5.68 -10.35
CA ASN A 381 14.55 4.49 -10.49
C ASN A 381 13.47 4.73 -11.56
N VAL A 382 13.22 3.77 -12.44
CA VAL A 382 12.09 3.82 -13.41
C VAL A 382 10.77 3.61 -12.69
N ALA A 383 10.78 2.67 -11.75
CA ALA A 383 9.70 2.40 -10.84
C ALA A 383 10.26 2.15 -9.43
N ALA A 384 9.45 2.41 -8.42
CA ALA A 384 9.81 2.11 -7.04
C ALA A 384 8.77 1.17 -6.45
N HIS A 385 9.23 0.06 -5.88
CA HIS A 385 8.46 -0.71 -4.91
C HIS A 385 8.77 -0.16 -3.53
N PHE A 386 7.76 0.40 -2.89
CA PHE A 386 7.93 0.90 -1.54
C PHE A 386 7.76 -0.27 -0.59
N VAL A 387 8.84 -0.79 -0.02
CA VAL A 387 8.70 -1.81 1.04
C VAL A 387 8.34 -1.10 2.35
N VAL A 388 7.50 -1.73 3.18
CA VAL A 388 7.40 -1.31 4.59
C VAL A 388 8.78 -1.59 5.17
N SER A 389 9.60 -0.55 5.34
CA SER A 389 10.90 -0.68 6.01
C SER A 389 10.71 -1.54 7.26
N PRO A 390 11.51 -2.61 7.48
CA PRO A 390 11.39 -3.48 8.64
C PRO A 390 11.36 -2.72 9.97
N ASP A 391 11.95 -1.52 9.98
CA ASP A 391 12.02 -0.65 11.16
C ASP A 391 10.89 0.40 11.25
N LYS A 392 9.89 0.43 10.35
CA LYS A 392 8.83 1.47 10.34
C LYS A 392 7.47 1.08 9.73
N PRO A 393 6.35 1.24 10.47
CA PRO A 393 4.98 0.95 10.02
C PRO A 393 4.39 1.91 8.96
N MET A 394 5.15 2.88 8.41
CA MET A 394 4.57 3.98 7.60
C MET A 394 5.26 4.33 6.26
N GLY A 395 6.27 3.56 5.82
CA GLY A 395 7.11 3.92 4.65
C GLY A 395 6.35 4.16 3.34
N LYS A 396 5.41 3.25 2.99
CA LYS A 396 4.74 3.21 1.68
C LYS A 396 3.97 4.49 1.35
N ARG A 397 3.03 4.85 2.23
CA ARG A 397 2.15 6.01 2.02
C ARG A 397 2.91 7.33 2.08
N PHE A 398 3.91 7.37 2.95
CA PHE A 398 4.73 8.55 3.11
C PHE A 398 5.55 8.88 1.86
N GLN A 399 6.13 7.86 1.22
CA GLN A 399 6.79 8.04 -0.07
C GLN A 399 5.82 8.48 -1.18
N LEU A 400 4.57 7.98 -1.17
CA LEU A 400 3.54 8.45 -2.10
C LEU A 400 3.16 9.93 -1.87
N LEU A 401 3.01 10.35 -0.62
CA LEU A 401 2.76 11.75 -0.24
C LEU A 401 3.86 12.68 -0.74
N HIS A 402 5.10 12.29 -0.51
CA HIS A 402 6.26 13.08 -0.89
C HIS A 402 6.43 13.23 -2.40
N ASN A 403 6.21 12.17 -3.18
CA ASN A 403 6.37 12.21 -4.63
C ASN A 403 5.19 12.92 -5.35
N HIS A 404 4.39 13.70 -4.62
CA HIS A 404 3.10 14.25 -5.06
C HIS A 404 2.19 13.19 -5.71
N ALA A 405 2.37 11.94 -5.30
CA ALA A 405 1.72 10.77 -5.85
C ALA A 405 0.52 10.33 -4.96
N PHE A 406 0.22 11.10 -3.92
CA PHE A 406 -0.98 10.97 -3.11
C PHE A 406 -1.82 12.25 -3.24
N SER A 407 -3.04 12.10 -3.75
CA SER A 407 -4.03 13.17 -3.89
C SER A 407 -4.88 13.26 -2.63
N PHE A 408 -4.60 14.24 -1.78
CA PHE A 408 -5.47 14.54 -0.64
C PHE A 408 -6.89 14.92 -1.00
N PRO A 409 -7.17 15.71 -2.06
CA PRO A 409 -8.54 15.97 -2.49
C PRO A 409 -9.32 14.67 -2.71
N LEU A 410 -8.67 13.69 -3.35
CA LEU A 410 -9.25 12.37 -3.60
C LEU A 410 -9.46 11.55 -2.32
N ALA A 411 -8.51 11.61 -1.38
CA ALA A 411 -8.67 10.94 -0.09
C ALA A 411 -9.83 11.53 0.71
N HIS A 412 -10.05 12.85 0.66
CA HIS A 412 -11.17 13.50 1.35
C HIS A 412 -12.52 13.20 0.69
N LEU A 413 -12.59 13.19 -0.65
CA LEU A 413 -13.79 12.80 -1.39
C LEU A 413 -14.31 11.43 -0.93
N LEU A 414 -13.40 10.53 -0.57
CA LEU A 414 -13.69 9.15 -0.21
C LEU A 414 -13.97 8.92 1.28
N HIS A 415 -13.38 9.75 2.15
CA HIS A 415 -13.38 9.53 3.61
C HIS A 415 -14.16 10.58 4.41
N GLY A 416 -14.66 11.64 3.77
CA GLY A 416 -15.44 12.70 4.43
C GLY A 416 -14.64 13.63 5.35
N PRO A 417 -15.30 14.59 6.03
CA PRO A 417 -14.67 15.54 6.95
C PRO A 417 -14.09 14.84 8.17
N GLY A 418 -12.77 14.82 8.26
CA GLY A 418 -12.06 14.02 9.26
C GLY A 418 -10.60 13.86 8.91
N GLY A 419 -10.26 13.84 7.61
CA GLY A 419 -8.89 13.81 7.12
C GLY A 419 -8.53 12.46 6.53
N ALA A 420 -7.70 12.48 5.47
CA ALA A 420 -7.15 11.29 4.83
C ALA A 420 -6.47 10.34 5.83
N TYR A 421 -6.03 10.84 6.98
CA TYR A 421 -5.29 10.07 7.97
C TYR A 421 -6.16 9.11 8.81
N PHE A 422 -7.41 9.49 9.11
CA PHE A 422 -8.31 8.69 9.95
C PHE A 422 -8.76 7.37 9.30
N ALA A 423 -8.90 7.35 7.98
CA ALA A 423 -9.27 6.13 7.26
C ALA A 423 -8.15 5.06 7.25
N THR A 424 -6.91 5.47 7.52
CA THR A 424 -5.73 4.61 7.29
C THR A 424 -5.10 4.07 8.56
N ASN A 425 -5.29 4.70 9.72
CA ASN A 425 -4.69 4.24 10.98
C ASN A 425 -5.40 3.03 11.60
N VAL A 426 -6.55 2.62 11.05
CA VAL A 426 -7.12 1.29 11.32
C VAL A 426 -6.21 0.17 10.80
N HIS A 427 -5.22 0.48 9.95
CA HIS A 427 -4.39 -0.51 9.25
C HIS A 427 -2.97 -0.72 9.81
N ALA A 428 -2.41 0.20 10.60
CA ALA A 428 -1.06 0.00 11.14
C ALA A 428 -1.02 -1.05 12.27
N SER A 429 -2.10 -1.21 13.04
CA SER A 429 -2.11 -1.99 14.29
C SER A 429 -2.57 -3.45 14.13
N GLY A 430 -2.38 -4.09 12.96
CA GLY A 430 -3.04 -5.37 12.68
C GLY A 430 -2.23 -6.35 11.83
N GLY A 431 -1.03 -6.74 12.29
CA GLY A 431 -0.24 -7.85 11.72
C GLY A 431 -0.88 -9.25 11.82
N GLY A 432 -2.15 -9.35 12.21
CA GLY A 432 -2.89 -10.62 12.23
C GLY A 432 -4.38 -10.39 11.97
N GLY A 433 -4.88 -10.87 10.84
CA GLY A 433 -6.28 -11.23 10.59
C GLY A 433 -7.41 -10.18 10.71
N GLY A 434 -7.15 -8.99 11.27
CA GLY A 434 -8.21 -8.03 11.63
C GLY A 434 -8.90 -7.35 10.44
N GLY A 435 -8.18 -7.15 9.33
CA GLY A 435 -8.75 -6.54 8.12
C GLY A 435 -9.83 -7.41 7.46
N ALA A 436 -9.68 -8.74 7.50
CA ALA A 436 -10.64 -9.67 6.93
C ALA A 436 -11.94 -9.73 7.77
N HIS A 437 -11.87 -9.50 9.08
CA HIS A 437 -13.04 -9.56 9.95
C HIS A 437 -14.04 -8.40 9.72
N HIS A 438 -13.57 -7.22 9.31
CA HIS A 438 -14.44 -6.11 8.95
C HIS A 438 -15.09 -6.29 7.57
N ALA A 439 -14.39 -6.92 6.61
CA ALA A 439 -14.94 -7.23 5.30
C ALA A 439 -15.92 -8.42 5.33
N ALA A 440 -15.66 -9.44 6.15
CA ALA A 440 -16.51 -10.64 6.24
C ALA A 440 -17.86 -10.39 6.93
N ARG A 441 -17.96 -9.43 7.87
CA ARG A 441 -19.24 -9.04 8.48
C ARG A 441 -20.09 -8.09 7.62
N ALA A 442 -19.55 -7.56 6.53
CA ALA A 442 -20.31 -6.75 5.57
C ALA A 442 -21.19 -7.59 4.61
N GLY A 443 -21.13 -8.93 4.68
CA GLY A 443 -21.91 -9.86 3.85
C GLY A 443 -23.42 -9.88 4.10
N ALA A 444 -23.94 -9.08 5.04
CA ALA A 444 -25.37 -8.98 5.32
C ALA A 444 -25.86 -7.53 5.17
N GLY A 445 -25.94 -7.02 3.93
CA GLY A 445 -26.68 -5.81 3.57
C GLY A 445 -26.23 -4.46 4.19
N ALA A 446 -25.24 -4.46 5.08
CA ALA A 446 -24.70 -3.26 5.73
C ALA A 446 -23.55 -2.68 4.89
N GLY A 447 -23.89 -2.09 3.73
CA GLY A 447 -22.94 -1.33 2.94
C GLY A 447 -22.36 -0.15 3.72
N LEU A 448 -21.04 0.07 3.60
CA LEU A 448 -20.34 1.35 3.78
C LEU A 448 -20.99 2.35 4.75
N HIS A 449 -21.17 1.97 6.02
CA HIS A 449 -21.79 2.83 7.03
C HIS A 449 -20.87 3.94 7.58
N HIS A 450 -19.64 4.09 7.08
CA HIS A 450 -18.72 5.13 7.57
C HIS A 450 -18.55 6.34 6.65
N SER A 451 -19.05 6.28 5.42
CA SER A 451 -19.24 7.47 4.60
C SER A 451 -20.40 7.23 3.65
N ARG A 452 -21.63 7.49 4.11
CA ARG A 452 -22.68 7.86 3.16
C ARG A 452 -22.15 9.09 2.44
N LEU A 453 -21.74 8.95 1.18
CA LEU A 453 -21.57 10.04 0.23
C LEU A 453 -22.80 10.95 0.39
N GLY A 454 -22.64 12.10 1.05
CA GLY A 454 -23.73 13.05 1.32
C GLY A 454 -24.13 13.28 2.78
N GLN A 455 -23.63 12.52 3.77
CA GLN A 455 -23.73 12.96 5.17
C GLN A 455 -22.61 13.99 5.43
N HIS A 456 -22.99 15.27 5.33
CA HIS A 456 -22.15 16.40 5.73
C HIS A 456 -21.86 16.30 7.24
N VAL A 457 -20.79 15.59 7.61
CA VAL A 457 -20.22 15.74 8.95
C VAL A 457 -19.81 17.22 9.08
N PRO A 458 -20.25 17.94 10.12
CA PRO A 458 -19.84 19.32 10.30
C PRO A 458 -18.31 19.42 10.28
N LEU A 459 -17.77 20.38 9.52
CA LEU A 459 -16.34 20.66 9.53
C LEU A 459 -15.90 20.90 10.99
N PRO A 460 -14.77 20.32 11.44
CA PRO A 460 -14.27 20.59 12.78
C PRO A 460 -14.00 22.08 12.96
N ARG A 461 -14.32 22.61 14.14
CA ARG A 461 -13.89 23.95 14.56
C ARG A 461 -12.43 23.84 14.98
N VAL A 462 -11.55 24.54 14.28
CA VAL A 462 -10.09 24.45 14.44
C VAL A 462 -9.56 25.64 15.24
N ILE A 463 -8.51 25.41 16.02
CA ILE A 463 -7.63 26.42 16.56
C ILE A 463 -6.21 26.17 16.05
N ALA A 464 -5.55 27.21 15.55
CA ALA A 464 -4.26 27.09 14.87
C ALA A 464 -3.38 28.31 15.20
N LEU A 465 -2.05 28.15 15.20
CA LEU A 465 -1.15 29.30 15.23
C LEU A 465 -1.22 30.05 13.89
N ALA A 466 -1.26 31.38 13.94
CA ALA A 466 -1.17 32.18 12.72
C ALA A 466 0.16 31.92 11.98
N PRO A 467 0.19 31.90 10.64
CA PRO A 467 1.42 31.88 9.87
C PRO A 467 2.38 32.99 10.31
N GLY A 468 3.66 32.65 10.49
CA GLY A 468 4.69 33.59 10.95
C GLY A 468 4.87 33.66 12.47
N VAL A 469 3.97 33.07 13.27
CA VAL A 469 4.15 33.00 14.73
C VAL A 469 5.32 32.10 15.11
N ILE A 470 5.64 31.09 14.31
CA ILE A 470 6.84 30.28 14.47
C ILE A 470 7.88 30.74 13.46
N SER A 471 9.08 31.09 13.94
CA SER A 471 10.21 31.52 13.12
C SER A 471 11.35 30.50 13.15
N ARG A 472 12.12 30.44 12.05
CA ARG A 472 13.35 29.62 11.96
C ARG A 472 14.52 30.31 12.65
N THR A 473 14.58 31.63 12.53
CA THR A 473 15.69 32.47 12.99
C THR A 473 15.21 33.45 14.04
N PRO A 474 16.00 33.71 15.09
CA PRO A 474 15.76 34.85 15.97
C PRO A 474 15.63 36.11 15.15
N THR A 475 14.49 36.80 15.28
CA THR A 475 14.36 38.15 14.74
C THR A 475 15.32 39.04 15.51
N PRO A 476 16.25 39.77 14.85
CA PRO A 476 17.17 40.63 15.56
C PRO A 476 16.39 41.64 16.41
N PRO A 477 16.67 41.76 17.71
CA PRO A 477 16.06 42.80 18.53
C PRO A 477 16.57 44.16 18.03
N GLY A 478 15.77 44.88 17.23
CA GLY A 478 16.10 46.24 16.80
C GLY A 478 15.97 46.57 15.32
N GLY A 479 15.42 45.68 14.47
CA GLY A 479 15.06 46.03 13.09
C GLY A 479 13.85 46.99 13.05
N GLY A 480 14.09 48.28 13.32
CA GLY A 480 13.10 49.35 13.54
C GLY A 480 12.27 49.79 12.33
N GLY A 481 11.74 48.86 11.54
CA GLY A 481 10.68 49.16 10.58
C GLY A 481 9.36 49.37 11.31
N GLY A 482 9.04 50.63 11.65
CA GLY A 482 7.92 51.06 12.50
C GLY A 482 6.49 50.83 11.98
N GLY A 483 6.18 49.65 11.45
CA GLY A 483 4.85 49.29 10.96
C GLY A 483 4.26 48.09 11.71
N GLY A 484 3.74 48.32 12.91
CA GLY A 484 2.68 47.51 13.52
C GLY A 484 3.06 46.14 14.12
N GLY A 485 3.31 46.11 15.43
CA GLY A 485 2.79 45.08 16.34
C GLY A 485 3.12 43.59 16.11
N GLY A 486 4.05 43.24 15.22
CA GLY A 486 4.47 41.86 15.01
C GLY A 486 5.31 41.38 16.19
N GLY A 487 4.67 40.75 17.19
CA GLY A 487 5.38 40.03 18.24
C GLY A 487 6.37 39.04 17.59
N GLY A 488 7.64 39.13 17.99
CA GLY A 488 8.68 38.26 17.44
C GLY A 488 8.27 36.80 17.51
N GLY A 489 8.25 36.11 16.37
CA GLY A 489 7.84 34.71 16.33
C GLY A 489 8.69 33.83 17.25
N ILE A 490 8.08 32.81 17.84
CA ILE A 490 8.79 31.83 18.67
C ILE A 490 9.79 31.06 17.81
N VAL A 491 11.03 30.97 18.27
CA VAL A 491 12.08 30.20 17.61
C VAL A 491 12.15 28.83 18.23
N LEU A 492 11.89 27.79 17.43
CA LEU A 492 12.02 26.40 17.86
C LEU A 492 13.48 25.94 17.64
N SER A 493 14.31 26.04 18.67
CA SER A 493 15.69 25.55 18.68
C SER A 493 15.81 24.02 18.81
N GLY A 494 14.72 23.32 19.15
CA GLY A 494 14.75 21.85 19.26
C GLY A 494 13.38 21.18 19.38
N ARG A 495 13.38 19.84 19.33
CA ARG A 495 12.17 19.01 19.57
C ARG A 495 11.49 19.29 20.92
N PRO A 496 12.20 19.46 22.06
CA PRO A 496 11.55 19.71 23.35
C PRO A 496 10.65 20.95 23.33
N GLN A 497 11.08 22.05 22.71
CA GLN A 497 10.26 23.26 22.61
C GLN A 497 9.04 23.07 21.71
N LEU A 498 9.14 22.25 20.65
CA LEU A 498 7.97 21.87 19.86
C LEU A 498 6.97 21.08 20.72
N VAL A 499 7.46 20.13 21.55
CA VAL A 499 6.60 19.37 22.48
C VAL A 499 5.91 20.29 23.47
N GLU A 500 6.67 21.18 24.12
CA GLU A 500 6.16 22.15 25.08
C GLU A 500 5.13 23.10 24.46
N LEU A 501 5.41 23.58 23.24
CA LEU A 501 4.48 24.38 22.46
C LEU A 501 3.18 23.61 22.19
N MET A 502 3.27 22.36 21.72
CA MET A 502 2.09 21.56 21.44
C MET A 502 1.31 21.21 22.73
N ALA A 503 2.00 20.96 23.85
CA ALA A 503 1.38 20.76 25.15
C ALA A 503 0.65 22.03 25.61
N ALA A 504 1.26 23.20 25.46
CA ALA A 504 0.62 24.49 25.73
C ALA A 504 -0.63 24.69 24.88
N LEU A 505 -0.51 24.56 23.55
CA LEU A 505 -1.64 24.75 22.64
C LEU A 505 -2.77 23.73 22.86
N SER A 506 -2.44 22.52 23.31
CA SER A 506 -3.43 21.51 23.64
C SER A 506 -4.34 21.94 24.80
N THR A 507 -3.83 22.70 25.79
CA THR A 507 -4.66 23.26 26.87
C THR A 507 -5.68 24.26 26.33
N VAL A 508 -5.27 25.10 25.37
CA VAL A 508 -6.13 26.09 24.70
C VAL A 508 -7.21 25.39 23.88
N ALA A 509 -6.83 24.37 23.11
CA ALA A 509 -7.76 23.59 22.29
C ALA A 509 -8.83 22.88 23.13
N VAL A 510 -8.42 22.27 24.25
CA VAL A 510 -9.35 21.62 25.19
C VAL A 510 -10.28 22.64 25.85
N ALA A 511 -9.75 23.76 26.36
CA ALA A 511 -10.58 24.82 26.94
C ALA A 511 -11.56 25.43 25.93
N ALA A 512 -11.15 25.60 24.67
CA ALA A 512 -11.98 26.15 23.60
C ALA A 512 -12.97 25.13 23.00
N GLY A 513 -12.86 23.84 23.33
CA GLY A 513 -13.63 22.78 22.68
C GLY A 513 -13.38 22.69 21.17
N ARG A 514 -12.12 22.89 20.74
CA ARG A 514 -11.71 22.95 19.33
C ARG A 514 -10.65 21.89 19.00
N THR A 515 -10.54 21.55 17.71
CA THR A 515 -9.45 20.74 17.16
C THR A 515 -8.18 21.59 17.06
N LEU A 516 -7.05 21.10 17.56
CA LEU A 516 -5.75 21.76 17.46
C LEU A 516 -5.08 21.45 16.12
N ALA A 517 -4.79 22.45 15.29
CA ALA A 517 -3.91 22.24 14.14
C ALA A 517 -2.45 22.22 14.58
N VAL A 518 -1.72 21.15 14.21
CA VAL A 518 -0.27 21.09 14.31
C VAL A 518 0.31 22.15 13.37
N PRO A 519 1.22 23.02 13.84
CA PRO A 519 1.80 24.04 12.98
C PRO A 519 2.63 23.41 11.87
N SER A 520 2.52 23.98 10.67
CA SER A 520 3.39 23.64 9.54
C SER A 520 4.80 24.13 9.84
N LEU A 521 5.77 23.22 9.93
CA LEU A 521 7.17 23.55 10.23
C LEU A 521 8.00 23.44 8.96
N SER A 522 8.98 24.33 8.78
CA SER A 522 9.95 24.15 7.70
C SER A 522 10.76 22.87 7.87
N CYS A 523 11.06 22.17 6.78
CA CYS A 523 12.04 21.08 6.82
C CYS A 523 13.49 21.51 7.10
N ASP A 524 13.77 22.82 7.04
CA ASP A 524 15.13 23.38 7.23
C ASP A 524 15.50 23.62 8.71
N TYR A 525 14.66 23.23 9.67
CA TYR A 525 15.01 23.35 11.09
C TYR A 525 16.21 22.44 11.41
N PRO A 526 17.34 22.97 11.93
CA PRO A 526 18.57 22.20 12.14
C PRO A 526 18.41 20.86 12.88
N TRP A 527 17.53 20.82 13.87
CA TRP A 527 17.25 19.64 14.70
C TRP A 527 16.40 18.56 14.01
N MET A 528 15.87 18.84 12.82
CA MET A 528 15.25 17.85 11.95
C MET A 528 16.27 17.08 11.12
N HIS A 529 17.55 17.51 11.06
CA HIS A 529 18.59 16.87 10.25
C HIS A 529 19.39 15.79 11.02
N ARG A 530 19.83 14.71 10.35
CA ARG A 530 20.84 13.76 10.84
C ARG A 530 22.21 14.43 10.79
N GLY A 531 22.84 14.64 11.95
CA GLY A 531 24.23 15.10 12.05
C GLY A 531 24.44 16.62 12.14
N GLY A 532 23.39 17.41 12.42
CA GLY A 532 23.47 18.87 12.43
C GLY A 532 23.16 19.48 11.06
N ALA A 533 22.94 20.80 11.02
CA ALA A 533 22.49 21.52 9.83
C ALA A 533 23.47 21.35 8.66
N PHE A 534 23.10 20.56 7.66
CA PHE A 534 23.69 20.71 6.33
C PHE A 534 22.92 21.82 5.61
N PRO A 535 23.60 22.88 5.13
CA PRO A 535 22.93 23.92 4.35
C PRO A 535 22.35 23.28 3.09
N TYR A 536 21.02 23.29 3.00
CA TYR A 536 20.30 22.93 1.79
C TYR A 536 20.74 23.88 0.67
N ASN A 537 21.49 23.38 -0.31
CA ASN A 537 22.08 24.21 -1.37
C ASN A 537 21.19 24.36 -2.62
N GLY A 538 19.91 24.00 -2.53
CA GLY A 538 18.96 24.12 -3.64
C GLY A 538 19.13 23.09 -4.78
N SER A 539 20.06 22.13 -4.68
CA SER A 539 20.17 21.07 -5.67
C SER A 539 19.16 19.95 -5.40
N HIS A 540 18.57 19.41 -6.48
CA HIS A 540 17.40 18.52 -6.59
C HIS A 540 17.47 17.15 -5.87
N TYR A 541 18.05 17.07 -4.67
CA TYR A 541 18.16 15.83 -3.92
C TYR A 541 16.92 15.56 -3.08
N VAL A 542 16.43 14.32 -3.23
CA VAL A 542 15.39 13.76 -2.38
C VAL A 542 15.88 13.83 -0.91
N PRO A 543 15.19 14.56 -0.02
CA PRO A 543 15.75 15.17 1.21
C PRO A 543 16.04 14.19 2.37
N TRP A 544 16.09 12.90 2.09
CA TRP A 544 15.97 11.85 3.09
C TRP A 544 17.22 11.51 3.86
N ARG A 545 18.41 11.67 3.26
CA ARG A 545 19.66 11.33 3.93
C ARG A 545 20.01 12.35 5.00
N TYR A 546 19.67 13.61 4.76
CA TYR A 546 19.96 14.69 5.69
C TYR A 546 18.86 14.85 6.73
N LEU A 547 17.59 14.54 6.46
CA LEU A 547 16.57 14.55 7.50
C LEU A 547 16.75 13.34 8.42
N ASN A 548 16.43 13.49 9.70
CA ASN A 548 16.20 12.37 10.59
C ASN A 548 14.91 11.67 10.13
N GLY A 549 14.99 10.91 9.03
CA GLY A 549 13.89 10.16 8.43
C GLY A 549 13.28 9.10 9.36
N GLY A 550 13.88 8.96 10.56
CA GLY A 550 13.33 8.31 11.75
C GLY A 550 12.15 9.06 12.39
N ALA A 551 12.10 10.38 12.29
CA ALA A 551 11.21 11.24 13.04
C ALA A 551 10.35 12.16 12.15
N PHE A 552 10.85 12.69 11.03
CA PHE A 552 10.10 13.71 10.26
C PHE A 552 9.68 13.26 8.87
N ALA A 553 8.57 13.85 8.43
CA ALA A 553 7.87 13.61 7.18
C ALA A 553 7.70 14.92 6.38
N PRO A 554 8.59 15.22 5.42
CA PRO A 554 8.37 16.30 4.47
C PRO A 554 7.11 16.13 3.61
N PHE A 555 6.45 17.25 3.33
CA PHE A 555 5.33 17.41 2.41
C PHE A 555 5.27 18.85 1.89
N GLY A 556 4.50 19.09 0.83
CA GLY A 556 4.30 20.43 0.27
C GLY A 556 3.94 20.35 -1.21
N PRO A 557 3.67 21.47 -1.88
CA PRO A 557 3.38 21.53 -3.32
C PRO A 557 4.64 21.55 -4.20
N SER A 558 5.81 21.84 -3.62
CA SER A 558 7.11 21.78 -4.30
C SER A 558 8.25 21.65 -3.30
N ILE A 559 9.45 21.29 -3.78
CA ILE A 559 10.66 21.17 -2.95
C ILE A 559 11.01 22.49 -2.22
N HIS A 560 10.78 23.64 -2.86
CA HIS A 560 11.06 24.96 -2.27
C HIS A 560 10.06 25.37 -1.17
N ASN A 561 8.87 24.76 -1.18
CA ASN A 561 7.79 25.04 -0.24
C ASN A 561 7.50 23.81 0.63
N MET A 562 8.57 23.15 1.06
CA MET A 562 8.46 21.95 1.88
C MET A 562 8.28 22.26 3.36
N SER A 563 7.27 21.64 3.94
CA SER A 563 7.03 21.56 5.37
C SER A 563 7.29 20.15 5.89
N CYS A 564 7.64 20.00 7.15
CA CYS A 564 7.95 18.73 7.79
C CYS A 564 7.00 18.45 8.95
N GLU A 565 6.33 17.30 8.87
CA GLU A 565 5.45 16.76 9.91
C GLU A 565 6.27 15.86 10.85
N TRP A 566 6.03 15.92 12.16
CA TRP A 566 6.70 15.03 13.11
C TRP A 566 5.89 13.74 13.30
N PHE A 567 6.48 12.57 13.05
CA PHE A 567 5.81 11.27 13.18
C PHE A 567 5.25 10.99 14.57
N ALA A 568 5.73 11.66 15.61
CA ALA A 568 5.18 11.47 16.94
C ALA A 568 3.72 11.97 17.04
N TRP A 569 3.30 12.92 16.20
CA TRP A 569 1.91 13.40 16.11
C TRP A 569 0.97 12.43 15.40
N VAL A 570 1.56 11.55 14.62
CA VAL A 570 0.91 10.63 13.69
C VAL A 570 0.54 9.32 14.42
N GLN A 571 1.16 9.06 15.58
CA GLN A 571 0.90 7.89 16.40
C GLN A 571 -0.45 7.95 17.15
N HIS A 572 -0.93 6.78 17.58
CA HIS A 572 -2.20 6.64 18.32
C HIS A 572 -2.26 7.60 19.52
N GLY A 573 -3.44 8.18 19.76
CA GLY A 573 -3.72 9.09 20.89
C GLY A 573 -3.62 10.58 20.58
N CYS A 574 -2.75 11.01 19.65
CA CYS A 574 -2.65 12.44 19.29
C CYS A 574 -3.83 12.94 18.47
N LEU A 575 -4.24 12.16 17.45
CA LEU A 575 -5.28 12.54 16.49
C LEU A 575 -6.68 12.05 16.92
N HIS A 576 -6.76 11.07 17.80
CA HIS A 576 -8.04 10.45 18.16
C HIS A 576 -8.74 11.09 19.36
N GLY A 577 -8.03 11.93 20.12
CA GLY A 577 -8.50 12.45 21.40
C GLY A 577 -8.85 11.35 22.42
N PRO A 578 -9.28 11.76 23.62
CA PRO A 578 -9.73 10.88 24.72
C PRO A 578 -10.71 9.74 24.38
N LEU A 579 -11.64 9.95 23.44
CA LEU A 579 -12.86 9.13 23.36
C LEU A 579 -12.71 7.81 22.59
N HIS A 580 -11.60 7.61 21.88
CA HIS A 580 -11.49 6.46 20.99
C HIS A 580 -11.08 5.17 21.71
N THR A 581 -10.45 5.28 22.89
CA THR A 581 -10.16 4.14 23.78
C THR A 581 -11.42 3.66 24.50
N GLU A 582 -12.32 4.57 24.90
CA GLU A 582 -13.58 4.23 25.57
C GLU A 582 -14.62 3.58 24.65
N ARG A 583 -14.66 3.96 23.36
CA ARG A 583 -15.55 3.31 22.37
C ARG A 583 -15.24 1.84 22.11
N ARG A 584 -14.03 1.35 22.41
CA ARG A 584 -13.72 -0.09 22.39
C ARG A 584 -14.21 -0.81 23.65
N ALA A 585 -14.45 -0.08 24.74
CA ALA A 585 -14.83 -0.66 26.02
C ALA A 585 -16.36 -0.77 26.18
N HIS A 586 -17.15 0.27 25.89
CA HIS A 586 -18.59 0.24 26.16
C HIS A 586 -19.44 0.98 25.12
N GLY A 587 -20.56 0.36 24.72
CA GLY A 587 -21.44 0.82 23.66
C GLY A 587 -22.17 2.13 23.96
N HIS A 588 -22.44 2.87 22.87
CA HIS A 588 -23.52 3.85 22.68
C HIS A 588 -23.92 4.70 23.90
N GLY A 589 -22.99 5.51 24.40
CA GLY A 589 -23.30 6.68 25.24
C GLY A 589 -23.32 7.96 24.40
N ASP A 590 -24.50 8.55 24.25
CA ASP A 590 -24.78 9.74 23.46
C ASP A 590 -24.40 11.02 24.27
N HIS A 591 -23.12 11.38 24.30
CA HIS A 591 -22.66 12.61 24.96
C HIS A 591 -21.77 13.46 24.03
N GLY A 592 -22.40 14.50 23.48
CA GLY A 592 -21.94 15.35 22.38
C GLY A 592 -20.84 16.36 22.73
N HIS A 593 -19.71 15.91 23.26
CA HIS A 593 -18.51 16.74 23.31
C HIS A 593 -17.39 16.06 22.55
N VAL A 594 -17.06 16.62 21.38
CA VAL A 594 -15.83 16.25 20.65
C VAL A 594 -14.68 16.67 21.55
N ALA A 595 -14.12 15.72 22.29
CA ALA A 595 -12.90 15.93 23.03
C ALA A 595 -11.82 16.39 22.04
N ALA A 596 -11.00 17.38 22.45
CA ALA A 596 -10.01 17.99 21.58
C ALA A 596 -9.11 16.93 20.93
N ARG A 597 -8.85 17.11 19.63
CA ARG A 597 -7.97 16.27 18.81
C ARG A 597 -6.96 17.15 18.09
N MET A 598 -5.84 16.57 17.63
CA MET A 598 -4.96 17.23 16.67
C MET A 598 -5.45 17.05 15.22
N LEU A 599 -5.12 18.02 14.37
CA LEU A 599 -5.18 17.98 12.91
C LEU A 599 -3.73 18.15 12.43
N LEU A 600 -3.21 17.22 11.63
CA LEU A 600 -1.84 17.33 11.12
C LEU A 600 -1.70 18.60 10.26
N SER A 601 -0.48 19.11 10.11
CA SER A 601 -0.24 20.35 9.36
C SER A 601 -0.68 20.21 7.89
N ILE A 602 -0.48 19.02 7.31
CA ILE A 602 -0.96 18.69 5.97
C ILE A 602 -2.49 18.59 5.89
N GLU A 603 -3.15 18.11 6.94
CA GLU A 603 -4.61 18.06 6.99
C GLU A 603 -5.19 19.47 7.15
N MET A 604 -4.48 20.36 7.85
CA MET A 604 -4.84 21.78 7.97
C MET A 604 -4.78 22.50 6.62
N GLU A 605 -3.75 22.29 5.80
CA GLU A 605 -3.68 22.88 4.46
C GLU A 605 -4.90 22.49 3.60
N HIS A 606 -5.29 21.22 3.63
CA HIS A 606 -6.47 20.74 2.90
C HIS A 606 -7.78 21.20 3.53
N PHE A 607 -7.85 21.28 4.85
CA PHE A 607 -9.00 21.85 5.55
C PHE A 607 -9.24 23.29 5.06
N MET A 608 -8.18 24.09 4.92
CA MET A 608 -8.29 25.45 4.38
C MET A 608 -8.80 25.47 2.93
N GLU A 609 -8.46 24.48 2.10
CA GLU A 609 -8.99 24.36 0.73
C GLU A 609 -10.48 24.02 0.66
N GLN A 610 -11.08 23.50 1.74
CA GLN A 610 -12.51 23.15 1.79
C GLN A 610 -13.39 24.29 2.31
N ILE A 611 -12.81 25.23 3.04
CA ILE A 611 -13.52 26.41 3.53
C ILE A 611 -13.91 27.28 2.34
N ALA A 612 -15.07 27.95 2.40
CA ALA A 612 -15.49 28.89 1.36
C ALA A 612 -14.40 29.97 1.15
N PRO A 613 -14.10 30.42 -0.09
CA PRO A 613 -13.06 31.40 -0.34
C PRO A 613 -13.15 32.67 0.52
N GLU A 614 -14.38 33.12 0.83
CA GLU A 614 -14.63 34.27 1.70
C GLU A 614 -14.14 34.01 3.14
N ALA A 615 -14.38 32.81 3.65
CA ALA A 615 -13.91 32.40 4.98
C ALA A 615 -12.40 32.07 5.00
N ARG A 616 -11.77 31.77 3.84
CA ARG A 616 -10.30 31.73 3.70
C ARG A 616 -9.67 33.13 3.67
N ALA A 617 -10.37 34.10 3.08
CA ALA A 617 -9.90 35.48 2.93
C ALA A 617 -9.79 36.23 4.26
N VAL A 618 -10.43 35.69 5.33
CA VAL A 618 -10.15 36.05 6.73
C VAL A 618 -8.76 35.53 7.12
N ARG A 619 -7.73 36.09 6.48
CA ARG A 619 -6.33 35.89 6.82
C ARG A 619 -6.07 36.42 8.24
N PRO A 620 -5.03 35.92 8.93
CA PRO A 620 -4.61 36.49 10.19
C PRO A 620 -4.26 37.96 9.99
N GLY A 621 -5.10 38.85 10.52
CA GLY A 621 -4.98 40.30 10.42
C GLY A 621 -6.01 41.01 11.30
N PRO A 622 -5.88 42.33 11.50
CA PRO A 622 -6.81 43.12 12.31
C PRO A 622 -8.24 43.01 11.75
N GLY A 623 -9.18 42.51 12.56
CA GLY A 623 -10.57 42.28 12.17
C GLY A 623 -10.90 40.87 11.66
N GLY A 624 -9.93 39.95 11.62
CA GLY A 624 -10.17 38.54 11.31
C GLY A 624 -10.47 37.67 12.54
N ASN A 625 -10.60 36.36 12.34
CA ASN A 625 -10.76 35.34 13.39
C ASN A 625 -9.45 35.12 14.18
N VAL A 626 -8.77 36.20 14.54
CA VAL A 626 -7.49 36.19 15.25
C VAL A 626 -7.75 36.44 16.72
N LEU A 627 -7.40 35.47 17.55
CA LEU A 627 -7.41 35.61 18.99
C LEU A 627 -6.17 36.41 19.41
N SER A 628 -6.39 37.65 19.83
CA SER A 628 -5.36 38.47 20.48
C SER A 628 -5.28 38.17 21.97
N VAL A 629 -4.07 38.30 22.50
CA VAL A 629 -3.79 38.11 23.93
C VAL A 629 -4.48 39.22 24.75
N PRO A 630 -5.17 38.88 25.85
CA PRO A 630 -5.64 39.88 26.80
C PRO A 630 -4.47 40.68 27.35
N ALA A 631 -4.60 42.01 27.44
CA ALA A 631 -3.51 42.89 27.89
C ALA A 631 -2.92 42.54 29.27
N ALA A 632 -3.67 41.80 30.11
CA ALA A 632 -3.26 41.36 31.43
C ALA A 632 -2.51 40.01 31.45
N ALA A 633 -2.33 39.34 30.32
CA ALA A 633 -1.68 38.04 30.26
C ALA A 633 -0.15 38.17 30.32
N ALA A 634 0.49 37.40 31.18
CA ALA A 634 1.93 37.39 31.32
C ALA A 634 2.58 36.44 30.31
N ALA A 635 3.62 36.88 29.61
CA ALA A 635 4.47 36.01 28.81
C ALA A 635 5.27 35.08 29.74
N GLY A 636 5.21 33.77 29.47
CA GLY A 636 6.08 32.78 30.09
C GLY A 636 7.53 32.91 29.62
N ALA A 637 8.46 32.32 30.37
CA ALA A 637 9.89 32.30 30.02
C ALA A 637 10.17 31.51 28.71
N ASP A 638 9.25 30.65 28.31
CA ASP A 638 9.26 29.86 27.06
C ASP A 638 8.68 30.63 25.85
N GLY A 639 8.27 31.88 26.04
CA GLY A 639 7.60 32.68 25.01
C GLY A 639 6.13 32.29 24.78
N VAL A 640 5.56 31.43 25.63
CA VAL A 640 4.14 31.07 25.61
C VAL A 640 3.39 31.94 26.61
N VAL A 641 2.29 32.55 26.18
CA VAL A 641 1.48 33.43 27.02
C VAL A 641 0.57 32.61 27.94
N ASN A 642 0.62 32.91 29.24
CA ASN A 642 -0.26 32.30 30.24
C ASN A 642 -1.61 33.03 30.28
N VAL A 643 -2.69 32.33 30.00
CA VAL A 643 -4.06 32.83 30.12
C VAL A 643 -4.88 31.96 31.06
N THR A 644 -5.89 32.54 31.70
CA THR A 644 -6.90 31.76 32.43
C THR A 644 -8.01 31.29 31.49
N ALA A 645 -8.77 30.27 31.89
CA ALA A 645 -9.93 29.77 31.15
C ALA A 645 -10.98 30.88 30.97
N ALA A 646 -11.15 31.74 31.99
CA ALA A 646 -12.02 32.92 31.91
C ALA A 646 -11.52 33.94 30.87
N GLN A 647 -10.22 34.25 30.88
CA GLN A 647 -9.60 35.15 29.90
C GLN A 647 -9.73 34.63 28.46
N LEU A 648 -9.49 33.33 28.25
CA LEU A 648 -9.69 32.68 26.95
C LEU A 648 -11.18 32.71 26.55
N GLY A 649 -12.09 32.44 27.48
CA GLY A 649 -13.54 32.50 27.25
C GLY A 649 -14.01 33.88 26.80
N GLU A 650 -13.56 34.96 27.47
CA GLU A 650 -13.87 36.33 27.04
C GLU A 650 -13.30 36.66 25.66
N ALA A 651 -12.04 36.27 25.39
CA ALA A 651 -11.43 36.49 24.08
C ALA A 651 -12.17 35.75 22.95
N LEU A 652 -12.67 34.54 23.22
CA LEU A 652 -13.44 33.75 22.26
C LEU A 652 -14.83 34.34 21.95
N LYS A 653 -15.43 35.16 22.83
CA LYS A 653 -16.70 35.84 22.55
C LYS A 653 -16.60 36.86 21.40
N ALA A 654 -15.41 37.39 21.16
CA ALA A 654 -15.15 38.30 20.04
C ALA A 654 -15.01 37.57 18.69
N ILE A 655 -14.87 36.24 18.71
CA ILE A 655 -14.79 35.41 17.51
C ILE A 655 -16.18 34.85 17.21
N PRO A 656 -16.69 34.99 15.97
CA PRO A 656 -17.95 34.37 15.60
C PRO A 656 -17.98 32.87 15.93
N PRO A 657 -19.05 32.34 16.53
CA PRO A 657 -19.12 30.93 16.92
C PRO A 657 -18.99 30.00 15.70
N GLU A 658 -19.44 30.41 14.52
CA GLU A 658 -19.32 29.70 13.26
C GLU A 658 -17.93 29.75 12.62
N ALA A 659 -16.98 30.51 13.18
CA ALA A 659 -15.64 30.64 12.63
C ALA A 659 -14.96 29.25 12.53
N PRO A 660 -14.65 28.78 11.29
CA PRO A 660 -14.10 27.44 11.08
C PRO A 660 -12.69 27.32 11.66
N VAL A 661 -11.93 28.42 11.68
CA VAL A 661 -10.58 28.50 12.26
C VAL A 661 -10.50 29.71 13.18
N VAL A 662 -9.91 29.50 14.36
CA VAL A 662 -9.42 30.56 15.24
C VAL A 662 -7.91 30.58 15.16
N TRP A 663 -7.35 31.70 14.73
CA TRP A 663 -5.91 31.91 14.62
C TRP A 663 -5.36 32.53 15.90
N LEU A 664 -4.38 31.89 16.51
CA LEU A 664 -3.66 32.43 17.65
C LEU A 664 -2.53 33.33 17.14
N ALA A 665 -2.56 34.62 17.48
CA ALA A 665 -1.51 35.56 17.12
C ALA A 665 -0.19 35.32 17.87
N GLN A 666 -0.27 34.61 19.01
CA GLN A 666 0.86 34.25 19.85
C GLN A 666 0.63 32.85 20.44
N PRO A 667 1.68 32.10 20.79
CA PRO A 667 1.52 30.87 21.54
C PRO A 667 0.87 31.14 22.90
N MET A 668 -0.10 30.34 23.28
CA MET A 668 -0.83 30.49 24.55
C MET A 668 -0.91 29.15 25.29
N ARG A 669 -1.05 29.21 26.62
CA ARG A 669 -1.48 28.09 27.46
C ARG A 669 -2.52 28.52 28.48
N VAL A 670 -3.47 27.65 28.76
CA VAL A 670 -4.48 27.83 29.82
C VAL A 670 -3.94 27.24 31.11
N THR A 671 -3.75 28.08 32.14
CA THR A 671 -3.05 27.68 33.38
C THR A 671 -3.95 27.08 34.46
N ASP A 672 -5.26 27.27 34.35
CA ASP A 672 -6.27 26.93 35.36
C ASP A 672 -7.36 25.99 34.80
N LEU A 673 -6.96 25.08 33.90
CA LEU A 673 -7.84 23.99 33.46
C LEU A 673 -8.36 23.23 34.69
N SER A 674 -9.68 23.01 34.74
CA SER A 674 -10.33 22.30 35.83
C SER A 674 -11.44 21.38 35.29
N GLY A 675 -11.90 20.46 36.14
CA GLY A 675 -13.02 19.57 35.83
C GLY A 675 -12.79 18.69 34.58
N PRO A 676 -13.81 18.54 33.71
CA PRO A 676 -13.71 17.70 32.50
C PRO A 676 -12.59 18.12 31.54
N SER A 677 -12.30 19.42 31.43
CA SER A 677 -11.25 19.93 30.56
C SER A 677 -9.85 19.54 31.05
N ALA A 678 -9.60 19.59 32.36
CA ALA A 678 -8.34 19.09 32.92
C ALA A 678 -8.18 17.58 32.70
N ALA A 679 -9.25 16.80 32.90
CA ALA A 679 -9.23 15.35 32.68
C ALA A 679 -8.95 15.00 31.20
N ALA A 680 -9.62 15.68 30.26
CA ALA A 680 -9.42 15.50 28.83
C ALA A 680 -8.00 15.86 28.39
N HIS A 681 -7.44 16.96 28.91
CA HIS A 681 -6.05 17.34 28.64
C HIS A 681 -5.05 16.32 29.21
N GLN A 682 -5.23 15.88 30.46
CA GLN A 682 -4.38 14.85 31.06
C GLN A 682 -4.41 13.53 30.28
N GLN A 683 -5.59 13.11 29.83
CA GLN A 683 -5.73 11.93 28.99
C GLN A 683 -5.01 12.09 27.65
N TRP A 684 -5.07 13.29 27.06
CA TRP A 684 -4.31 13.59 25.86
C TRP A 684 -2.80 13.50 26.08
N MET A 685 -2.30 14.07 27.18
CA MET A 685 -0.90 13.96 27.59
C MET A 685 -0.47 12.51 27.84
N ASN A 686 -1.38 11.65 28.34
CA ASN A 686 -1.08 10.24 28.62
C ASN A 686 -1.07 9.34 27.39
N HIS A 687 -1.75 9.72 26.30
CA HIS A 687 -1.91 8.88 25.11
C HIS A 687 -1.22 9.42 23.86
N CYS A 688 -1.00 10.72 23.73
CA CYS A 688 -0.32 11.27 22.58
C CYS A 688 1.19 11.08 22.70
N CYS A 689 1.75 10.12 21.95
CA CYS A 689 3.19 9.84 21.96
C CYS A 689 4.07 11.07 21.71
N GLY A 690 3.63 12.03 20.88
CA GLY A 690 4.34 13.29 20.68
C GLY A 690 4.40 14.20 21.91
N LEU A 691 3.44 14.12 22.83
CA LEU A 691 3.40 14.92 24.06
C LEU A 691 4.12 14.27 25.25
N ILE A 692 4.40 12.97 25.21
CA ILE A 692 5.03 12.21 26.31
C ILE A 692 6.58 12.33 26.29
N TRP A 693 7.15 12.86 25.21
CA TRP A 693 8.60 13.01 25.03
C TRP A 693 9.21 14.06 25.99
N PRO A 694 10.43 13.87 26.54
CA PRO A 694 11.31 12.69 26.48
C PRO A 694 11.09 11.67 27.63
N HIS A 695 10.13 11.93 28.53
CA HIS A 695 10.20 11.49 29.92
C HIS A 695 9.61 10.11 30.26
N GLY A 696 9.02 9.35 29.33
CA GLY A 696 8.41 8.06 29.70
C GLY A 696 8.30 7.06 28.56
N PHE A 697 8.92 5.89 28.74
CA PHE A 697 8.66 4.66 27.99
C PHE A 697 8.70 4.75 26.44
N ASN A 698 9.89 5.00 25.90
CA ASN A 698 10.23 4.70 24.49
C ASN A 698 9.91 3.25 24.03
N ARG A 699 9.56 2.34 24.96
CA ARG A 699 9.18 0.96 24.62
C ARG A 699 7.78 0.83 24.00
N ILE A 700 6.80 1.65 24.38
CA ILE A 700 5.41 1.49 23.91
C ILE A 700 5.19 2.23 22.57
N CYS A 701 5.74 3.43 22.42
CA CYS A 701 5.50 4.25 21.22
C CYS A 701 6.36 3.84 20.01
N PHE A 702 7.46 3.08 20.18
CA PHE A 702 8.41 2.81 19.09
C PHE A 702 8.79 1.32 18.89
N TRP A 703 8.39 0.38 19.75
CA TRP A 703 8.85 -1.03 19.67
C TRP A 703 7.76 -2.11 19.53
N GLU A 704 6.46 -1.78 19.53
CA GLU A 704 5.38 -2.75 19.22
C GLU A 704 4.86 -2.69 17.77
N PHE A 705 5.69 -2.26 16.81
CA PHE A 705 5.38 -2.30 15.38
C PHE A 705 6.38 -3.13 14.60
#